data_AF-A0A094CEU1-F1
#
_entry.id   AF-A0A094CEU1-F1
#
_cell.length_a   1.000
_cell.length_b   1.000
_cell.length_c   1.000
_cell.angle_alpha   90.00
_cell.angle_beta   90.00
_cell.angle_gamma   90.00
#
_symmetry.space_group_name_H-M   'P 1'
#
loop_
_entity.id
_entity.type
_entity.pdbx_description
1 polymer ?
#
loop_
_entity_poly.entity_id
_entity_poly.type
_entity_poly.pdbx_seq_one_letter_code
_entity_poly.pdbx_strand_id
1 'polypeptide(L)'
;MLPILQMALSLPLASAISATTGSIGIARDLDEPDDYSWIKKFAAVGDSFTAGIGSGDLYDENDNSYDCSRYSYTYPVIMDHFFGPSIEKFTYTACSGAISMGIFDQVNALDDDQDLVILTAGGNDLCLSKIIDKCIAGAATSDNACDDAIEHAKDALGSGGYFKKNIKDVLTAIDSKMAKDGIVVQVLYAQYFNDKTDACTSEDWQIIDLDAGPGVSLSKERRTQFNSLVKDTNKAIKEVVEEVAADANTMTLVTADWDVWAPLIGGQFCEPDASPDPDDDSNENVMFFKLFTGKTPPLEGRSLNTMQYDNATSAVGEPYLTEMTKRDPSDPGCGTSSLSLPDWIGKIFHPNALGHEVIAAFALDAIADARADILGQGPVCPIVDKTTCYSSQGSKAYASAESLNNQIDDFCSYVKDNVPENESGWTRSKKYYEGTLDEYTMVVSLSDNADSFDENECKDAIGTIINGCDVPSGGDNPMNWKGGGKRVEGEYTYAINIYRTNRPWPPPDEPKQSCEGWYKLIFQSYDMWGAGWATYDYGQKSLMKEVNPCCGSGSLTGWTFDYFDEPDEDGYEWHAFFHTAIGTRPYHLLHVHQRTPPPELVEAITTMAAQQSDNVAHALSGAGGGLLSMALTYPLITLSTRAQVESTRKRTTFLESTRALLARDGPSGLYAGLDSALVGITLTNFVYYYYYEWSRAAFLKARSTPRLSTLESMLAGALAGSATVLLTNPIWVINTRMTTRKRANSVGALPGAPEPKAPSTVGTLLALLKEEGPLALFSGVLPALVLVINPILQYTLFEQLRNVVERRRKVTPFIAFLLGALGKLVATSVTYPYITLKSRMHVAGRGGDKEGMGKAMSRIIREEGWAGLYRGIGPKVTQSVLTAAFLFAFKDALYAQTVLLRQKAALKAIAK
;
A
#
# COMPACT_ATOMS: atom_id res chain seq x y z
N MET A 1 21.83 -33.44 2.27
CA MET A 1 22.53 -32.92 1.08
C MET A 1 21.97 -31.53 0.85
N LEU A 2 22.55 -30.51 1.50
CA LEU A 2 23.52 -29.56 0.92
C LEU A 2 23.05 -29.04 -0.45
N PRO A 3 22.83 -27.72 -0.69
CA PRO A 3 23.28 -26.53 0.04
C PRO A 3 22.28 -25.34 0.02
N ILE A 4 21.60 -25.02 1.14
CA ILE A 4 20.97 -23.69 1.38
C ILE A 4 21.33 -23.17 2.79
N LEU A 5 22.06 -23.95 3.58
CA LEU A 5 22.50 -23.63 4.94
C LEU A 5 23.95 -23.08 4.98
N GLN A 6 24.29 -22.14 4.08
CA GLN A 6 25.67 -21.61 3.99
C GLN A 6 25.79 -20.13 3.61
N MET A 7 24.74 -19.32 3.81
CA MET A 7 24.81 -17.86 3.63
C MET A 7 24.34 -17.05 4.85
N ALA A 8 24.03 -17.70 5.97
CA ALA A 8 23.61 -17.06 7.24
C ALA A 8 24.51 -17.45 8.43
N LEU A 9 25.76 -17.84 8.17
CA LEU A 9 26.75 -18.26 9.20
C LEU A 9 28.15 -17.71 8.92
N SER A 10 28.24 -16.52 8.32
CA SER A 10 29.51 -15.82 8.09
C SER A 10 29.36 -14.34 8.46
N LEU A 11 29.27 -14.10 9.77
CA LEU A 11 29.65 -12.91 10.54
C LEU A 11 29.18 -13.18 11.98
N PRO A 12 29.92 -14.05 12.71
CA PRO A 12 30.77 -13.52 13.77
C PRO A 12 32.02 -14.39 13.98
N LEU A 13 33.14 -14.05 13.34
CA LEU A 13 34.47 -14.58 13.71
C LEU A 13 35.57 -13.74 13.05
N ALA A 14 35.54 -12.42 13.29
CA ALA A 14 36.62 -11.51 12.97
C ALA A 14 36.78 -10.39 14.02
N SER A 15 36.57 -10.70 15.30
CA SER A 15 37.05 -9.85 16.42
C SER A 15 37.54 -10.66 17.63
N ALA A 16 37.36 -11.98 17.65
CA ALA A 16 37.71 -12.87 18.77
C ALA A 16 38.97 -13.73 18.52
N ILE A 17 39.92 -13.25 17.70
CA ILE A 17 41.28 -13.81 17.63
C ILE A 17 42.30 -12.67 17.69
N SER A 18 42.30 -11.96 18.82
CA SER A 18 43.51 -11.27 19.32
C SER A 18 43.63 -11.32 20.85
N ALA A 19 42.82 -12.15 21.51
CA ALA A 19 42.85 -12.34 22.95
C ALA A 19 43.16 -13.81 23.28
N THR A 20 44.40 -14.24 23.04
CA THR A 20 45.16 -15.19 23.87
C THR A 20 46.44 -15.65 23.15
N THR A 21 47.40 -14.75 22.95
CA THR A 21 48.83 -15.09 23.00
C THR A 21 49.63 -13.80 23.09
N GLY A 22 50.37 -13.63 24.18
CA GLY A 22 51.46 -12.66 24.24
C GLY A 22 51.19 -11.46 25.14
N SER A 23 51.57 -11.63 26.40
CA SER A 23 52.03 -10.55 27.28
C SER A 23 53.04 -9.65 26.57
N ILE A 24 52.57 -8.56 25.96
CA ILE A 24 53.33 -7.36 25.57
C ILE A 24 52.36 -6.18 25.74
N GLY A 25 52.71 -5.22 26.60
CA GLY A 25 51.90 -4.02 26.83
C GLY A 25 51.80 -3.16 25.56
N ILE A 26 50.72 -3.34 24.81
CA ILE A 26 50.29 -2.38 23.79
C ILE A 26 49.58 -1.26 24.55
N ALA A 27 50.09 -0.04 24.45
CA ALA A 27 49.43 1.13 24.99
C ALA A 27 48.06 1.26 24.31
N ARG A 28 46.98 1.27 25.11
CA ARG A 28 45.64 1.65 24.65
C ARG A 28 45.65 3.14 24.31
N ASP A 29 45.07 3.51 23.18
CA ASP A 29 45.06 4.89 22.71
C ASP A 29 43.81 5.59 23.24
N LEU A 30 43.95 6.43 24.27
CA LEU A 30 42.85 7.17 24.88
C LEU A 30 42.27 8.27 23.98
N ASP A 31 42.86 8.44 22.80
CA ASP A 31 42.46 9.40 21.78
C ASP A 31 41.46 8.79 20.76
N GLU A 32 41.06 7.51 20.87
CA GLU A 32 39.99 6.91 20.05
C GLU A 32 38.61 7.08 20.74
N PRO A 33 37.60 7.71 20.10
CA PRO A 33 36.30 7.96 20.71
C PRO A 33 35.49 6.70 21.08
N ASP A 34 35.72 5.59 20.37
CA ASP A 34 35.12 4.27 20.58
C ASP A 34 35.91 3.39 21.56
N ASP A 35 37.03 3.87 22.10
CA ASP A 35 37.69 3.25 23.26
C ASP A 35 37.03 3.72 24.57
N TYR A 36 36.14 2.88 25.12
CA TYR A 36 35.45 3.14 26.40
C TYR A 36 36.33 2.92 27.65
N SER A 37 37.62 2.61 27.50
CA SER A 37 38.48 2.26 28.64
C SER A 37 38.78 3.42 29.60
N TRP A 38 38.44 4.66 29.23
CA TRP A 38 38.49 5.84 30.09
C TRP A 38 37.41 5.82 31.18
N ILE A 39 36.32 5.08 31.00
CA ILE A 39 35.25 4.96 31.99
C ILE A 39 35.73 4.05 33.13
N LYS A 40 35.88 4.61 34.34
CA LYS A 40 36.26 3.89 35.57
C LYS A 40 35.11 3.84 36.57
N LYS A 41 34.39 4.95 36.73
CA LYS A 41 33.22 5.10 37.57
C LYS A 41 31.98 5.29 36.70
N PHE A 42 31.09 4.31 36.74
CA PHE A 42 29.85 4.30 35.99
C PHE A 42 28.67 4.23 36.97
N ALA A 43 27.69 5.10 36.80
CA ALA A 43 26.46 5.06 37.59
C ALA A 43 25.20 5.01 36.71
N ALA A 44 24.22 4.25 37.17
CA ALA A 44 22.90 4.14 36.57
C ALA A 44 21.81 4.52 37.58
N VAL A 45 21.18 5.66 37.32
CA VAL A 45 20.09 6.24 38.13
C VAL A 45 18.86 6.37 37.25
N GLY A 46 17.67 6.42 37.83
CA GLY A 46 16.46 6.65 37.05
C GLY A 46 15.24 5.90 37.55
N ASP A 47 14.28 5.80 36.65
CA ASP A 47 13.00 5.14 36.86
C ASP A 47 13.00 3.66 36.41
N SER A 48 11.81 3.14 36.13
CA SER A 48 11.57 1.74 35.82
C SER A 48 12.16 1.28 34.49
N PHE A 49 12.43 2.17 33.53
CA PHE A 49 13.17 1.82 32.31
C PHE A 49 14.64 1.55 32.61
N THR A 50 15.27 2.34 33.50
CA THR A 50 16.65 2.07 33.95
C THR A 50 16.70 0.83 34.85
N ALA A 51 15.68 0.58 35.67
CA ALA A 51 15.57 -0.63 36.50
C ALA A 51 15.30 -1.91 35.69
N GLY A 52 14.71 -1.78 34.50
CA GLY A 52 14.49 -2.85 33.52
C GLY A 52 13.57 -3.98 34.00
N ILE A 53 12.46 -3.60 34.61
CA ILE A 53 11.47 -4.50 35.21
C ILE A 53 11.09 -5.67 34.26
N GLY A 54 11.40 -6.90 34.69
CA GLY A 54 11.09 -8.14 33.97
C GLY A 54 12.12 -8.57 32.92
N SER A 55 13.20 -7.82 32.70
CA SER A 55 14.24 -8.16 31.73
C SER A 55 15.37 -8.98 32.37
N GLY A 56 15.27 -10.30 32.28
CA GLY A 56 16.19 -11.25 32.92
C GLY A 56 15.74 -11.68 34.31
N ASP A 57 16.70 -12.03 35.17
CA ASP A 57 16.46 -12.39 36.58
C ASP A 57 16.56 -11.15 37.49
N LEU A 58 16.22 -11.27 38.77
CA LEU A 58 16.53 -10.21 39.74
C LEU A 58 18.04 -9.98 39.81
N TYR A 59 18.46 -8.71 39.87
CA TYR A 59 19.87 -8.32 39.79
C TYR A 59 20.71 -8.85 40.95
N ASP A 60 20.28 -8.61 42.20
CA ASP A 60 20.89 -9.18 43.41
C ASP A 60 19.79 -9.43 44.44
N GLU A 61 19.84 -10.56 45.14
CA GLU A 61 18.89 -10.89 46.21
C GLU A 61 19.31 -10.29 47.57
N ASN A 62 20.56 -9.81 47.69
CA ASN A 62 21.16 -9.36 48.95
C ASN A 62 21.15 -7.83 49.13
N ASP A 63 20.66 -7.07 48.14
CA ASP A 63 20.51 -5.62 48.20
C ASP A 63 19.03 -5.21 48.09
N ASN A 64 18.77 -3.92 47.86
CA ASN A 64 17.41 -3.42 47.66
C ASN A 64 16.88 -3.61 46.22
N SER A 65 17.47 -4.49 45.41
CA SER A 65 17.03 -4.75 44.02
C SER A 65 15.62 -5.34 43.97
N TYR A 66 15.24 -6.17 44.94
CA TYR A 66 13.86 -6.67 45.04
C TYR A 66 12.83 -5.55 45.32
N ASP A 67 13.21 -4.58 46.16
CA ASP A 67 12.38 -3.43 46.51
C ASP A 67 12.26 -2.42 45.36
N CYS A 68 13.33 -2.29 44.57
CA CYS A 68 13.41 -1.36 43.44
C CYS A 68 13.10 -1.98 42.08
N SER A 69 12.74 -3.27 42.04
CA SER A 69 12.49 -4.06 40.83
C SER A 69 13.63 -3.95 39.80
N ARG A 70 14.88 -4.13 40.25
CA ARG A 70 16.07 -4.16 39.38
C ARG A 70 16.34 -5.56 38.86
N TYR A 71 16.51 -5.67 37.55
CA TYR A 71 16.76 -6.93 36.86
C TYR A 71 18.16 -6.99 36.23
N SER A 72 18.60 -8.18 35.85
CA SER A 72 19.97 -8.49 35.44
C SER A 72 20.25 -8.31 33.95
N TYR A 73 19.23 -8.27 33.09
CA TYR A 73 19.40 -8.09 31.63
C TYR A 73 18.92 -6.71 31.18
N THR A 74 19.55 -5.67 31.73
CA THR A 74 19.14 -4.28 31.53
C THR A 74 20.26 -3.52 30.82
N TYR A 75 19.91 -2.44 30.10
CA TYR A 75 20.91 -1.69 29.33
C TYR A 75 22.10 -1.20 30.19
N PRO A 76 21.95 -0.79 31.47
CA PRO A 76 23.10 -0.47 32.30
C PRO A 76 24.00 -1.67 32.59
N VAL A 77 23.41 -2.85 32.84
CA VAL A 77 24.17 -4.08 33.15
C VAL A 77 24.84 -4.64 31.90
N ILE A 78 24.17 -4.55 30.73
CA ILE A 78 24.76 -4.88 29.43
C ILE A 78 25.98 -3.98 29.16
N MET A 79 25.87 -2.68 29.44
CA MET A 79 26.97 -1.73 29.27
C MET A 79 28.12 -1.99 30.26
N ASP A 80 27.84 -2.25 31.53
CA ASP A 80 28.86 -2.63 32.52
C ASP A 80 29.64 -3.88 32.06
N HIS A 81 28.93 -4.88 31.54
CA HIS A 81 29.56 -6.07 30.96
C HIS A 81 30.39 -5.74 29.70
N PHE A 82 29.90 -4.86 28.84
CA PHE A 82 30.58 -4.43 27.61
C PHE A 82 31.87 -3.66 27.89
N PHE A 83 31.86 -2.73 28.85
CA PHE A 83 33.06 -2.03 29.32
C PHE A 83 34.04 -3.00 30.00
N GLY A 84 33.49 -3.99 30.73
CA GLY A 84 34.26 -5.08 31.28
C GLY A 84 35.27 -4.61 32.34
N PRO A 85 36.52 -5.12 32.34
CA PRO A 85 37.48 -4.83 33.42
C PRO A 85 37.96 -3.38 33.53
N SER A 86 37.55 -2.47 32.64
CA SER A 86 37.89 -1.05 32.77
C SER A 86 37.16 -0.39 33.92
N ILE A 87 35.97 -0.87 34.29
CA ILE A 87 35.14 -0.35 35.36
C ILE A 87 35.71 -0.75 36.71
N GLU A 88 36.06 0.25 37.51
CA GLU A 88 36.50 0.08 38.89
C GLU A 88 35.32 0.10 39.87
N LYS A 89 34.28 0.88 39.55
CA LYS A 89 33.07 0.97 40.35
C LYS A 89 31.84 1.22 39.47
N PHE A 90 30.91 0.27 39.52
CA PHE A 90 29.56 0.41 38.99
C PHE A 90 28.56 0.67 40.12
N THR A 91 27.76 1.72 40.01
CA THR A 91 26.73 2.09 41.00
C THR A 91 25.34 2.05 40.37
N TYR A 92 24.53 1.07 40.76
CA TYR A 92 23.18 0.88 40.21
C TYR A 92 22.11 1.21 41.24
N THR A 93 21.54 2.42 41.18
CA THR A 93 20.56 2.92 42.18
C THR A 93 19.19 3.23 41.61
N ALA A 94 18.98 3.05 40.31
CA ALA A 94 17.68 3.19 39.65
C ALA A 94 16.57 2.44 40.39
N CYS A 95 15.35 2.96 40.40
CA CYS A 95 14.28 2.35 41.17
C CYS A 95 12.96 2.48 40.41
N SER A 96 12.28 1.35 40.22
CA SER A 96 10.97 1.34 39.59
C SER A 96 10.01 2.25 40.35
N GLY A 97 9.30 3.11 39.62
CA GLY A 97 8.39 4.09 40.21
C GLY A 97 9.00 5.36 40.77
N ALA A 98 10.32 5.55 40.66
CA ALA A 98 10.94 6.82 41.00
C ALA A 98 10.40 7.94 40.07
N ILE A 99 9.86 8.99 40.67
CA ILE A 99 9.65 10.30 40.02
C ILE A 99 10.95 11.10 40.08
N SER A 100 11.03 12.22 39.35
CA SER A 100 12.22 13.08 39.30
C SER A 100 12.79 13.44 40.68
N MET A 101 11.95 13.71 41.69
CA MET A 101 12.43 13.95 43.06
C MET A 101 13.11 12.73 43.69
N GLY A 102 12.61 11.51 43.43
CA GLY A 102 13.26 10.29 43.87
C GLY A 102 14.56 10.02 43.11
N ILE A 103 14.62 10.38 41.82
CA ILE A 103 15.86 10.30 41.02
C ILE A 103 16.88 11.34 41.54
N PHE A 104 16.44 12.53 41.94
CA PHE A 104 17.28 13.54 42.57
C PHE A 104 17.94 13.01 43.86
N ASP A 105 17.21 12.26 44.69
CA ASP A 105 17.78 11.60 45.87
C ASP A 105 18.78 10.50 45.50
N GLN A 106 18.53 9.73 44.42
CA GLN A 106 19.50 8.77 43.89
C GLN A 106 20.80 9.47 43.46
N VAL A 107 20.70 10.59 42.73
CA VAL A 107 21.85 11.39 42.28
C VAL A 107 22.65 11.94 43.46
N ASN A 108 21.98 12.46 44.49
CA ASN A 108 22.66 12.96 45.69
C ASN A 108 23.42 11.87 46.46
N ALA A 109 22.97 10.62 46.36
CA ALA A 109 23.61 9.47 46.97
C ALA A 109 24.82 8.96 46.17
N LEU A 110 25.05 9.44 44.95
CA LEU A 110 26.22 9.08 44.16
C LEU A 110 27.50 9.65 44.78
N ASP A 111 28.58 8.89 44.65
CA ASP A 111 29.92 9.43 44.91
C ASP A 111 30.27 10.50 43.88
N ASP A 112 31.21 11.36 44.23
CA ASP A 112 31.73 12.35 43.31
C ASP A 112 32.71 11.72 42.29
N ASP A 113 33.08 12.51 41.28
CA ASP A 113 33.96 12.13 40.16
C ASP A 113 33.42 10.96 39.32
N GLN A 114 32.14 10.97 38.94
CA GLN A 114 31.57 9.99 38.00
C GLN A 114 32.08 10.24 36.57
N ASP A 115 32.55 9.21 35.87
CA ASP A 115 32.98 9.32 34.46
C ASP A 115 31.78 9.23 33.51
N LEU A 116 30.84 8.33 33.83
CA LEU A 116 29.62 8.12 33.07
C LEU A 116 28.41 8.03 34.00
N VAL A 117 27.34 8.77 33.69
CA VAL A 117 26.01 8.56 34.29
C VAL A 117 24.99 8.31 33.20
N ILE A 118 24.22 7.24 33.31
CA ILE A 118 23.10 6.95 32.41
C ILE A 118 21.78 6.95 33.17
N LEU A 119 20.74 7.50 32.54
CA LEU A 119 19.41 7.57 33.17
C LEU A 119 18.24 7.61 32.20
N THR A 120 17.10 7.10 32.69
CA THR A 120 15.76 7.48 32.26
C THR A 120 15.07 8.26 33.38
N ALA A 121 14.41 9.35 33.03
CA ALA A 121 13.68 10.19 33.98
C ALA A 121 12.41 10.74 33.35
N GLY A 122 11.38 10.97 34.16
CA GLY A 122 10.15 11.64 33.75
C GLY A 122 8.96 10.73 33.47
N GLY A 123 9.13 9.42 33.24
CA GLY A 123 7.99 8.53 32.96
C GLY A 123 6.92 8.57 34.07
N ASN A 124 7.36 8.60 35.33
CA ASN A 124 6.46 8.66 36.48
C ASN A 124 5.99 10.08 36.82
N ASP A 125 6.67 11.15 36.38
CA ASP A 125 6.24 12.53 36.60
C ASP A 125 4.95 12.89 35.83
N LEU A 126 4.51 12.06 34.89
CA LEU A 126 3.29 12.25 34.11
C LEU A 126 2.08 11.48 34.65
N CYS A 127 2.13 11.02 35.89
CA CYS A 127 1.13 10.14 36.49
C CYS A 127 0.85 8.88 35.63
N LEU A 128 1.86 8.25 35.04
CA LEU A 128 1.69 7.08 34.18
C LEU A 128 0.90 5.95 34.87
N SER A 129 1.07 5.79 36.19
CA SER A 129 0.30 4.85 37.02
C SER A 129 -1.21 5.12 36.99
N LYS A 130 -1.65 6.39 36.91
CA LYS A 130 -3.07 6.74 36.71
C LYS A 130 -3.54 6.42 35.32
N ILE A 131 -2.71 6.66 34.31
CA ILE A 131 -3.06 6.30 32.94
C ILE A 131 -3.28 4.78 32.88
N ILE A 132 -2.40 3.99 33.51
CA ILE A 132 -2.56 2.54 33.62
C ILE A 132 -3.83 2.18 34.40
N ASP A 133 -4.10 2.80 35.55
CA ASP A 133 -5.32 2.53 36.33
C ASP A 133 -6.62 2.92 35.59
N LYS A 134 -6.67 4.09 34.95
CA LYS A 134 -7.89 4.64 34.33
C LYS A 134 -8.14 4.18 32.90
N CYS A 135 -7.09 3.83 32.17
CA CYS A 135 -7.19 3.36 30.78
C CYS A 135 -7.08 1.84 30.64
N ILE A 136 -6.53 1.12 31.63
CA ILE A 136 -6.07 -0.28 31.46
C ILE A 136 -6.62 -1.22 32.55
N ALA A 137 -6.21 -1.04 33.82
CA ALA A 137 -6.30 -2.09 34.83
C ALA A 137 -7.26 -1.83 36.01
N GLY A 138 -7.91 -0.67 36.07
CA GLY A 138 -8.77 -0.28 37.21
C GLY A 138 -10.20 -0.79 37.18
N ALA A 139 -10.87 -0.82 38.34
CA ALA A 139 -12.25 -1.32 38.51
C ALA A 139 -13.37 -0.38 37.95
N ALA A 140 -13.01 0.68 37.23
CA ALA A 140 -13.94 1.66 36.65
C ALA A 140 -13.35 2.38 35.43
N THR A 141 -12.73 1.64 34.50
CA THR A 141 -12.21 2.22 33.24
C THR A 141 -13.35 2.77 32.40
N SER A 142 -13.24 4.03 31.97
CA SER A 142 -14.18 4.67 31.02
C SER A 142 -13.41 5.62 30.12
N ASP A 143 -13.93 5.86 28.90
CA ASP A 143 -13.29 6.77 27.94
C ASP A 143 -12.98 8.14 28.56
N ASN A 144 -13.95 8.75 29.24
CA ASN A 144 -13.77 10.05 29.88
C ASN A 144 -12.68 10.02 30.97
N ALA A 145 -12.63 8.98 31.81
CA ALA A 145 -11.62 8.91 32.88
C ALA A 145 -10.20 8.66 32.34
N CYS A 146 -10.10 7.98 31.20
CA CYS A 146 -8.83 7.78 30.49
C CYS A 146 -8.37 9.07 29.80
N ASP A 147 -9.28 9.76 29.11
CA ASP A 147 -9.00 11.03 28.44
C ASP A 147 -8.57 12.11 29.46
N ASP A 148 -9.25 12.21 30.61
CA ASP A 148 -8.88 13.11 31.71
C ASP A 148 -7.45 12.83 32.23
N ALA A 149 -7.04 11.55 32.31
CA ALA A 149 -5.71 11.16 32.75
C ALA A 149 -4.63 11.55 31.72
N ILE A 150 -4.91 11.39 30.43
CA ILE A 150 -4.02 11.79 29.33
C ILE A 150 -3.92 13.32 29.25
N GLU A 151 -5.03 14.04 29.43
CA GLU A 151 -5.04 15.51 29.44
C GLU A 151 -4.21 16.06 30.61
N HIS A 152 -4.31 15.45 31.79
CA HIS A 152 -3.48 15.82 32.93
C HIS A 152 -1.98 15.65 32.66
N ALA A 153 -1.57 14.58 31.96
CA ALA A 153 -0.19 14.38 31.55
C ALA A 153 0.27 15.44 30.54
N LYS A 154 -0.59 15.83 29.59
CA LYS A 154 -0.30 16.91 28.64
C LYS A 154 -0.16 18.27 29.32
N ASP A 155 -0.97 18.56 30.33
CA ASP A 155 -0.86 19.78 31.13
C ASP A 155 0.48 19.86 31.87
N ALA A 156 0.97 18.72 32.40
CA ALA A 156 2.27 18.64 33.05
C ALA A 156 3.44 18.92 32.09
N LEU A 157 3.28 18.59 30.79
CA LEU A 157 4.27 18.84 29.72
C LEU A 157 4.21 20.27 29.15
N GLY A 158 3.10 20.97 29.34
CA GLY A 158 2.88 22.33 28.81
C GLY A 158 3.88 23.36 29.34
N SER A 159 3.91 24.56 28.74
CA SER A 159 4.88 25.62 29.05
C SER A 159 4.87 26.13 30.51
N GLY A 160 3.80 25.86 31.27
CA GLY A 160 3.70 26.17 32.70
C GLY A 160 3.68 24.93 33.61
N GLY A 161 3.93 23.74 33.05
CA GLY A 161 3.93 22.47 33.77
C GLY A 161 5.20 22.25 34.60
N TYR A 162 5.13 21.32 35.55
CA TYR A 162 6.24 21.02 36.47
C TYR A 162 7.28 20.08 35.88
N PHE A 163 6.95 19.32 34.82
CA PHE A 163 7.79 18.28 34.25
C PHE A 163 9.18 18.78 33.86
N LYS A 164 9.26 19.82 33.02
CA LYS A 164 10.54 20.34 32.52
C LYS A 164 11.44 20.83 33.65
N LYS A 165 10.83 21.48 34.66
CA LYS A 165 11.56 21.96 35.83
C LYS A 165 12.14 20.81 36.64
N ASN A 166 11.34 19.76 36.89
CA ASN A 166 11.77 18.59 37.64
C ASN A 166 12.95 17.88 36.96
N ILE A 167 12.88 17.66 35.64
CA ILE A 167 13.98 17.06 34.87
C ILE A 167 15.22 17.96 34.90
N LYS A 168 15.03 19.28 34.77
CA LYS A 168 16.12 20.25 34.86
C LYS A 168 16.83 20.16 36.21
N ASP A 169 16.09 20.09 37.31
CA ASP A 169 16.65 20.00 38.66
C ASP A 169 17.47 18.71 38.85
N VAL A 170 17.02 17.58 38.29
CA VAL A 170 17.77 16.30 38.29
C VAL A 170 19.07 16.43 37.49
N LEU A 171 19.00 16.87 36.24
CA LEU A 171 20.17 16.96 35.37
C LEU A 171 21.20 17.97 35.90
N THR A 172 20.74 19.09 36.48
CA THR A 172 21.61 20.07 37.13
C THR A 172 22.32 19.49 38.36
N ALA A 173 21.65 18.63 39.13
CA ALA A 173 22.28 17.97 40.28
C ALA A 173 23.39 16.99 39.85
N ILE A 174 23.22 16.33 38.70
CA ILE A 174 24.22 15.39 38.17
C ILE A 174 25.53 16.10 37.84
N ASP A 175 25.51 17.31 37.27
CA ASP A 175 26.72 18.09 36.94
C ASP A 175 27.70 18.18 38.13
N SER A 176 27.16 18.34 39.36
CA SER A 176 27.96 18.41 40.59
C SER A 176 28.64 17.10 41.01
N LYS A 177 28.23 15.97 40.43
CA LYS A 177 28.74 14.62 40.68
C LYS A 177 29.71 14.13 39.62
N MET A 178 29.75 14.78 38.46
CA MET A 178 30.57 14.36 37.32
C MET A 178 32.04 14.72 37.51
N ALA A 179 32.92 13.82 37.08
CA ALA A 179 34.31 14.13 36.81
C ALA A 179 34.40 15.15 35.66
N LYS A 180 35.55 15.81 35.54
CA LYS A 180 35.80 16.72 34.42
C LYS A 180 35.75 15.95 33.09
N ASP A 181 35.02 16.49 32.12
CA ASP A 181 34.80 15.88 30.81
C ASP A 181 34.03 14.55 30.91
N GLY A 182 33.29 14.35 32.00
CA GLY A 182 32.41 13.20 32.19
C GLY A 182 31.17 13.28 31.30
N ILE A 183 30.57 12.14 30.96
CA ILE A 183 29.44 12.06 30.03
C ILE A 183 28.17 11.66 30.77
N VAL A 184 27.08 12.34 30.47
CA VAL A 184 25.74 11.99 30.96
C VAL A 184 24.84 11.66 29.78
N VAL A 185 24.19 10.50 29.82
CA VAL A 185 23.32 10.02 28.75
C VAL A 185 21.88 9.94 29.26
N GLN A 186 21.04 10.84 28.78
CA GLN A 186 19.59 10.79 28.98
C GLN A 186 18.96 9.90 27.92
N VAL A 187 18.60 8.68 28.29
CA VAL A 187 17.89 7.75 27.41
C VAL A 187 16.44 8.20 27.27
N LEU A 188 15.92 8.17 26.04
CA LEU A 188 14.54 8.54 25.71
C LEU A 188 13.61 7.31 25.66
N TYR A 189 12.30 7.52 25.53
CA TYR A 189 11.30 6.46 25.50
C TYR A 189 10.87 6.13 24.06
N ALA A 190 10.64 4.87 23.72
CA ALA A 190 10.10 4.51 22.41
C ALA A 190 8.57 4.43 22.39
N GLN A 191 7.97 4.72 21.23
CA GLN A 191 6.55 4.54 20.96
C GLN A 191 6.15 3.09 21.15
N TYR A 192 5.21 2.87 22.06
CA TYR A 192 4.85 1.54 22.50
C TYR A 192 3.90 0.79 21.54
N PHE A 193 2.98 1.49 20.85
CA PHE A 193 2.01 0.85 19.96
C PHE A 193 2.37 0.98 18.49
N ASN A 194 2.14 -0.08 17.72
CA ASN A 194 1.91 0.08 16.29
C ASN A 194 0.53 0.69 16.10
N ASP A 195 0.46 1.93 15.63
CA ASP A 195 -0.79 2.66 15.37
C ASP A 195 -1.19 2.68 13.88
N LYS A 196 -0.43 1.98 13.02
CA LYS A 196 -0.65 1.91 11.56
C LYS A 196 -1.55 0.75 11.15
N THR A 197 -1.64 -0.29 11.97
CA THR A 197 -2.39 -1.53 11.66
C THR A 197 -3.67 -1.68 12.47
N ASP A 198 -4.58 -2.55 12.03
CA ASP A 198 -5.80 -2.89 12.77
C ASP A 198 -5.64 -4.08 13.73
N ALA A 199 -4.42 -4.59 13.91
CA ALA A 199 -4.12 -5.84 14.62
C ALA A 199 -4.69 -5.89 16.06
N CYS A 200 -4.61 -4.77 16.79
CA CYS A 200 -5.13 -4.66 18.15
C CYS A 200 -6.51 -3.99 18.25
N THR A 201 -7.12 -3.55 17.14
CA THR A 201 -8.37 -2.75 17.21
C THR A 201 -9.54 -3.53 17.80
N SER A 202 -9.54 -4.87 17.68
CA SER A 202 -10.53 -5.75 18.29
C SER A 202 -10.27 -6.07 19.76
N GLU A 203 -9.07 -5.75 20.25
CA GLU A 203 -8.65 -6.05 21.61
C GLU A 203 -9.08 -4.95 22.57
N ASP A 204 -9.36 -5.35 23.81
CA ASP A 204 -9.54 -4.45 24.94
C ASP A 204 -8.41 -4.66 25.94
N TRP A 205 -8.19 -3.64 26.76
CA TRP A 205 -7.02 -3.53 27.61
C TRP A 205 -7.25 -4.01 29.05
N GLN A 206 -8.25 -4.86 29.25
CA GLN A 206 -8.60 -5.35 30.57
C GLN A 206 -7.73 -6.56 30.97
N ILE A 207 -6.66 -6.29 31.70
CA ILE A 207 -5.72 -7.32 32.19
C ILE A 207 -6.27 -8.06 33.42
N ILE A 208 -7.21 -7.44 34.16
CA ILE A 208 -7.82 -8.00 35.38
C ILE A 208 -9.35 -8.02 35.25
N ASP A 209 -9.95 -9.21 35.24
CA ASP A 209 -11.40 -9.41 35.17
C ASP A 209 -12.05 -9.26 36.56
N LEU A 210 -12.35 -8.02 36.95
CA LEU A 210 -12.96 -7.67 38.25
C LEU A 210 -14.50 -7.47 38.17
N ASP A 211 -15.19 -8.04 37.18
CA ASP A 211 -16.64 -7.81 36.95
C ASP A 211 -17.00 -6.30 36.80
N ALA A 212 -16.03 -5.47 36.38
CA ALA A 212 -16.09 -4.00 36.40
C ALA A 212 -16.73 -3.35 35.15
N GLY A 213 -17.22 -4.15 34.19
CA GLY A 213 -17.73 -3.67 32.89
C GLY A 213 -16.73 -3.91 31.75
N PRO A 214 -17.09 -3.54 30.50
CA PRO A 214 -16.24 -3.78 29.34
C PRO A 214 -14.99 -2.88 29.36
N GLY A 215 -13.82 -3.50 29.18
CA GLY A 215 -12.55 -2.79 29.02
C GLY A 215 -12.53 -1.79 27.87
N VAL A 216 -11.61 -0.85 27.96
CA VAL A 216 -11.39 0.20 26.96
C VAL A 216 -10.71 -0.40 25.72
N SER A 217 -11.24 -0.10 24.52
CA SER A 217 -10.71 -0.65 23.27
C SER A 217 -9.38 -0.02 22.83
N LEU A 218 -8.47 -0.84 22.30
CA LEU A 218 -7.20 -0.42 21.69
C LEU A 218 -7.39 0.11 20.25
N SER A 219 -8.29 1.09 20.08
CA SER A 219 -8.52 1.71 18.77
C SER A 219 -7.24 2.35 18.23
N LYS A 220 -7.18 2.54 16.90
CA LYS A 220 -6.03 3.22 16.27
C LYS A 220 -5.84 4.62 16.83
N GLU A 221 -6.92 5.36 17.01
CA GLU A 221 -6.91 6.72 17.55
C GLU A 221 -6.29 6.75 18.95
N ARG A 222 -6.65 5.78 19.81
CA ARG A 222 -6.11 5.69 21.17
C ARG A 222 -4.63 5.32 21.18
N ARG A 223 -4.22 4.37 20.33
CA ARG A 223 -2.80 4.02 20.15
C ARG A 223 -1.99 5.23 19.68
N THR A 224 -2.51 6.00 18.73
CA THR A 224 -1.91 7.26 18.28
C THR A 224 -1.83 8.30 19.41
N GLN A 225 -2.86 8.42 20.25
CA GLN A 225 -2.82 9.34 21.40
C GLN A 225 -1.72 8.98 22.40
N PHE A 226 -1.54 7.70 22.75
CA PHE A 226 -0.45 7.27 23.62
C PHE A 226 0.92 7.52 23.00
N ASN A 227 1.11 7.18 21.72
CA ASN A 227 2.36 7.45 21.01
C ASN A 227 2.65 8.95 20.90
N SER A 228 1.63 9.80 20.76
CA SER A 228 1.79 11.26 20.79
C SER A 228 2.31 11.74 22.14
N LEU A 229 1.80 11.18 23.25
CA LEU A 229 2.26 11.54 24.59
C LEU A 229 3.75 11.19 24.77
N VAL A 230 4.20 10.03 24.27
CA VAL A 230 5.63 9.66 24.28
C VAL A 230 6.47 10.67 23.49
N LYS A 231 6.04 11.06 22.29
CA LYS A 231 6.74 12.07 21.48
C LYS A 231 6.82 13.43 22.15
N ASP A 232 5.72 13.88 22.74
CA ASP A 232 5.65 15.16 23.46
C ASP A 232 6.57 15.13 24.69
N THR A 233 6.64 13.99 25.38
CA THR A 233 7.55 13.75 26.51
C THR A 233 9.01 13.80 26.07
N ASN A 234 9.39 13.05 25.04
CA ASN A 234 10.76 13.05 24.50
C ASN A 234 11.17 14.43 24.02
N LYS A 235 10.26 15.17 23.38
CA LYS A 235 10.51 16.55 22.96
C LYS A 235 10.80 17.45 24.17
N ALA A 236 9.98 17.36 25.23
CA ALA A 236 10.20 18.14 26.45
C ALA A 236 11.53 17.78 27.13
N ILE A 237 11.92 16.50 27.15
CA ILE A 237 13.22 16.06 27.68
C ILE A 237 14.37 16.63 26.85
N LYS A 238 14.32 16.53 25.51
CA LYS A 238 15.34 17.08 24.61
C LYS A 238 15.54 18.58 24.82
N GLU A 239 14.45 19.35 24.90
CA GLU A 239 14.52 20.79 25.16
C GLU A 239 15.22 21.12 26.50
N VAL A 240 14.96 20.33 27.55
CA VAL A 240 15.62 20.52 28.85
C VAL A 240 17.08 20.09 28.81
N VAL A 241 17.40 19.00 28.11
CA VAL A 241 18.77 18.53 27.92
C VAL A 241 19.59 19.58 27.18
N GLU A 242 19.07 20.15 26.09
CA GLU A 242 19.73 21.25 25.36
C GLU A 242 19.96 22.48 26.26
N GLU A 243 18.97 22.83 27.10
CA GLU A 243 19.08 23.94 28.05
C GLU A 243 20.16 23.68 29.12
N VAL A 244 20.19 22.50 29.73
CA VAL A 244 21.17 22.16 30.79
C VAL A 244 22.56 21.95 30.20
N ALA A 245 22.68 21.33 29.03
CA ALA A 245 23.95 21.12 28.35
C ALA A 245 24.66 22.45 28.01
N ALA A 246 23.90 23.51 27.72
CA ALA A 246 24.46 24.84 27.47
C ALA A 246 25.06 25.51 28.72
N ASP A 247 24.57 25.15 29.92
CA ASP A 247 25.00 25.71 31.21
C ASP A 247 25.94 24.77 31.99
N ALA A 248 26.14 23.54 31.51
CA ALA A 248 26.98 22.51 32.15
C ALA A 248 28.46 22.90 32.16
N ASN A 249 29.15 22.63 33.26
CA ASN A 249 30.55 23.07 33.43
C ASN A 249 31.54 21.90 33.49
N THR A 250 31.10 20.74 33.97
CA THR A 250 31.96 19.56 34.18
C THR A 250 31.60 18.43 33.23
N MET A 251 30.36 18.36 32.76
CA MET A 251 29.84 17.25 31.98
C MET A 251 29.48 17.61 30.54
N THR A 252 29.52 16.60 29.66
CA THR A 252 28.86 16.59 28.35
C THR A 252 27.55 15.81 28.48
N LEU A 253 26.43 16.49 28.26
CA LEU A 253 25.09 15.89 28.38
C LEU A 253 24.50 15.64 26.99
N VAL A 254 24.13 14.38 26.71
CA VAL A 254 23.58 13.93 25.43
C VAL A 254 22.32 13.07 25.62
N THR A 255 21.57 12.90 24.54
CA THR A 255 20.39 12.01 24.52
C THR A 255 20.63 10.76 23.68
N ALA A 256 20.14 9.61 24.14
CA ALA A 256 20.06 8.39 23.33
C ALA A 256 18.61 8.17 22.87
N ASP A 257 18.34 8.43 21.58
CA ASP A 257 17.00 8.35 21.00
C ASP A 257 16.79 7.06 20.18
N TRP A 258 16.29 6.02 20.84
CA TRP A 258 15.97 4.75 20.22
C TRP A 258 14.50 4.65 19.73
N ASP A 259 13.68 5.71 19.88
CA ASP A 259 12.27 5.72 19.47
C ASP A 259 12.09 5.41 17.99
N VAL A 260 13.03 5.85 17.16
CA VAL A 260 13.00 5.69 15.70
C VAL A 260 13.06 4.20 15.30
N TRP A 261 13.68 3.37 16.14
CA TRP A 261 14.02 1.99 15.81
C TRP A 261 12.83 1.04 15.97
N ALA A 262 12.03 1.21 17.02
CA ALA A 262 10.89 0.31 17.29
C ALA A 262 9.85 0.29 16.15
N PRO A 263 9.42 1.41 15.54
CA PRO A 263 8.56 1.40 14.37
C PRO A 263 9.24 0.87 13.10
N LEU A 264 10.55 1.07 12.95
CA LEU A 264 11.30 0.73 11.73
C LEU A 264 11.36 -0.78 11.50
N ILE A 265 11.56 -1.55 12.58
CA ILE A 265 11.71 -3.01 12.49
C ILE A 265 10.44 -3.79 12.83
N GLY A 266 9.33 -3.09 13.13
CA GLY A 266 8.11 -3.71 13.63
C GLY A 266 8.29 -4.29 15.04
N GLY A 267 8.79 -3.48 15.96
CA GLY A 267 9.12 -3.89 17.33
C GLY A 267 8.10 -3.51 18.40
N GLN A 268 6.88 -3.10 18.02
CA GLN A 268 5.89 -2.50 18.93
C GLN A 268 4.85 -3.52 19.44
N PHE A 269 4.06 -3.18 20.47
CA PHE A 269 3.11 -4.11 21.13
C PHE A 269 1.95 -4.60 20.23
N CYS A 270 1.66 -3.91 19.13
CA CYS A 270 0.50 -4.16 18.25
C CYS A 270 0.84 -4.54 16.81
N GLU A 271 1.93 -5.29 16.65
CA GLU A 271 2.31 -5.85 15.35
C GLU A 271 1.33 -6.95 14.88
N PRO A 272 1.01 -7.01 13.57
CA PRO A 272 -0.02 -7.90 13.03
C PRO A 272 0.31 -9.39 13.16
N ASP A 273 1.59 -9.74 13.18
CA ASP A 273 2.06 -11.13 13.25
C ASP A 273 2.58 -11.51 14.65
N ALA A 274 2.68 -10.56 15.59
CA ALA A 274 3.20 -10.83 16.93
C ALA A 274 2.26 -11.75 17.72
N SER A 275 2.81 -12.74 18.42
CA SER A 275 2.10 -13.72 19.23
C SER A 275 2.09 -13.30 20.70
N PRO A 276 1.05 -13.61 21.49
CA PRO A 276 1.08 -13.43 22.94
C PRO A 276 2.01 -14.42 23.67
N ASP A 277 2.62 -15.39 22.95
CA ASP A 277 3.65 -16.29 23.48
C ASP A 277 5.05 -15.67 23.25
N PRO A 278 5.76 -15.20 24.29
CA PRO A 278 7.09 -14.62 24.16
C PRO A 278 8.13 -15.50 23.45
N ASP A 279 7.94 -16.82 23.42
CA ASP A 279 8.87 -17.77 22.78
C ASP A 279 8.48 -18.09 21.32
N ASP A 280 7.48 -17.41 20.76
CA ASP A 280 7.05 -17.57 19.38
C ASP A 280 8.05 -16.91 18.41
N ASP A 281 8.43 -17.64 17.36
CA ASP A 281 9.30 -17.13 16.29
C ASP A 281 8.73 -15.85 15.64
N SER A 282 7.41 -15.63 15.70
CA SER A 282 6.76 -14.42 15.18
C SER A 282 7.07 -13.14 15.98
N ASN A 283 7.68 -13.28 17.17
CA ASN A 283 8.03 -12.17 18.06
C ASN A 283 9.50 -11.72 17.94
N GLU A 284 10.25 -12.25 16.98
CA GLU A 284 11.70 -12.03 16.81
C GLU A 284 12.12 -10.55 16.90
N ASN A 285 11.30 -9.63 16.40
CA ASN A 285 11.62 -8.19 16.38
C ASN A 285 10.91 -7.36 17.47
N VAL A 286 10.00 -7.97 18.25
CA VAL A 286 9.17 -7.25 19.23
C VAL A 286 10.01 -6.90 20.46
N MET A 287 10.10 -5.60 20.77
CA MET A 287 10.97 -5.06 21.84
C MET A 287 10.27 -4.85 23.17
N PHE A 288 8.96 -5.07 23.23
CA PHE A 288 8.14 -4.94 24.44
C PHE A 288 7.49 -6.27 24.79
N PHE A 289 7.21 -6.50 26.08
CA PHE A 289 6.54 -7.72 26.50
C PHE A 289 5.08 -7.74 26.02
N LYS A 290 4.66 -8.80 25.32
CA LYS A 290 3.27 -9.00 24.89
C LYS A 290 2.50 -9.87 25.89
N LEU A 291 1.27 -9.48 26.24
CA LEU A 291 0.33 -10.28 27.04
C LEU A 291 -0.96 -10.59 26.28
N PHE A 292 -1.67 -11.59 26.79
CA PHE A 292 -3.05 -11.91 26.43
C PHE A 292 -3.98 -10.71 26.72
N THR A 293 -4.76 -10.32 25.72
CA THR A 293 -5.88 -9.38 25.84
C THR A 293 -7.17 -10.18 26.07
N GLY A 294 -8.21 -9.61 26.67
CA GLY A 294 -9.40 -10.34 27.18
C GLY A 294 -10.16 -11.23 26.18
N LYS A 295 -9.81 -11.21 24.88
CA LYS A 295 -10.38 -12.04 23.81
C LYS A 295 -9.46 -13.13 23.27
N THR A 296 -8.18 -13.15 23.63
CA THR A 296 -7.28 -14.26 23.30
C THR A 296 -7.37 -15.31 24.41
N PRO A 297 -7.91 -16.52 24.15
CA PRO A 297 -7.96 -17.55 25.17
C PRO A 297 -6.54 -17.95 25.58
N PRO A 298 -6.30 -18.34 26.85
CA PRO A 298 -5.05 -18.95 27.25
C PRO A 298 -4.79 -20.17 26.35
N LEU A 299 -3.55 -20.36 25.92
CA LEU A 299 -3.12 -21.49 25.09
C LEU A 299 -3.69 -22.79 25.69
N GLU A 300 -4.42 -23.57 24.88
CA GLU A 300 -5.09 -24.80 25.31
C GLU A 300 -4.14 -25.69 26.11
N GLY A 301 -4.43 -25.85 27.41
CA GLY A 301 -3.68 -26.74 28.31
C GLY A 301 -2.75 -26.05 29.30
N ARG A 302 -2.59 -24.71 29.26
CA ARG A 302 -1.92 -23.96 30.32
C ARG A 302 -2.95 -23.14 31.13
N SER A 303 -3.17 -23.54 32.38
CA SER A 303 -3.77 -22.68 33.42
C SER A 303 -3.00 -21.35 33.53
N LEU A 304 -3.66 -20.25 33.93
CA LEU A 304 -3.02 -18.98 34.29
C LEU A 304 -1.84 -19.15 35.27
N ASN A 305 -1.88 -20.19 36.11
CA ASN A 305 -0.79 -20.53 37.03
C ASN A 305 0.36 -21.34 36.39
N THR A 306 0.17 -21.86 35.17
CA THR A 306 1.15 -22.66 34.40
C THR A 306 1.67 -21.93 33.15
N MET A 307 1.23 -20.70 32.89
CA MET A 307 1.92 -19.76 31.99
C MET A 307 2.97 -18.96 32.77
N GLN A 308 3.66 -19.64 33.69
CA GLN A 308 4.86 -19.14 34.34
C GLN A 308 5.98 -19.11 33.30
N TYR A 309 6.26 -17.90 32.81
CA TYR A 309 7.54 -17.56 32.19
C TYR A 309 8.66 -17.87 33.18
N ASP A 310 9.61 -18.69 32.74
CA ASP A 310 10.81 -19.18 33.41
C ASP A 310 10.76 -19.47 34.93
N ASN A 311 11.02 -20.75 35.23
CA ASN A 311 11.10 -21.39 36.54
C ASN A 311 12.24 -20.89 37.47
N ALA A 312 12.74 -19.67 37.31
CA ALA A 312 13.78 -19.11 38.19
C ALA A 312 13.20 -18.37 39.42
N THR A 313 12.03 -17.74 39.31
CA THR A 313 11.40 -17.01 40.43
C THR A 313 10.51 -17.87 41.32
N SER A 314 10.30 -19.15 40.98
CA SER A 314 9.52 -20.08 41.80
C SER A 314 10.33 -20.83 42.87
N ALA A 315 11.65 -20.61 42.93
CA ALA A 315 12.50 -21.22 43.96
C ALA A 315 12.37 -20.54 45.34
N VAL A 316 11.81 -19.34 45.39
CA VAL A 316 11.46 -18.67 46.64
C VAL A 316 9.94 -18.60 46.71
N GLY A 317 9.35 -19.55 47.44
CA GLY A 317 7.92 -19.49 47.73
C GLY A 317 7.62 -18.21 48.50
N GLU A 318 6.93 -17.27 47.87
CA GLU A 318 6.42 -16.07 48.53
C GLU A 318 4.90 -16.05 48.49
N PRO A 319 4.26 -15.66 49.61
CA PRO A 319 2.90 -16.01 49.95
C PRO A 319 1.93 -15.02 49.31
N TYR A 320 0.75 -15.52 48.97
CA TYR A 320 -0.40 -14.67 48.71
C TYR A 320 -0.58 -13.63 49.82
N LEU A 321 -0.76 -12.37 49.41
CA LEU A 321 -1.57 -11.38 50.09
C LEU A 321 -1.14 -11.07 51.53
N THR A 322 -0.07 -10.29 51.73
CA THR A 322 0.03 -9.18 52.73
C THR A 322 1.49 -8.80 52.98
N GLU A 323 1.95 -7.70 52.38
CA GLU A 323 2.70 -6.61 53.04
C GLU A 323 2.96 -5.51 52.01
N MET A 324 2.64 -4.26 52.37
CA MET A 324 2.88 -3.09 51.53
C MET A 324 4.39 -2.82 51.46
N THR A 325 5.08 -3.43 50.50
CA THR A 325 6.48 -3.10 50.19
C THR A 325 6.56 -1.86 49.31
N LYS A 326 7.71 -1.17 49.29
CA LYS A 326 8.06 0.00 48.46
C LYS A 326 7.83 -0.15 46.93
N ARG A 327 7.36 -1.31 46.48
CA ARG A 327 6.84 -1.63 45.15
C ARG A 327 5.61 -0.83 44.70
N ASP A 328 5.13 0.09 45.54
CA ASP A 328 3.94 0.91 45.30
C ASP A 328 4.35 2.39 45.37
N PRO A 329 4.67 3.02 44.22
CA PRO A 329 5.01 4.43 44.20
C PRO A 329 3.71 5.20 44.34
N SER A 330 3.38 5.62 45.55
CA SER A 330 2.41 6.68 45.75
C SER A 330 3.00 7.95 45.14
N ASP A 331 2.55 8.30 43.93
CA ASP A 331 2.99 9.50 43.23
C ASP A 331 2.50 10.75 44.01
N PRO A 332 3.39 11.52 44.67
CA PRO A 332 3.03 12.68 45.47
C PRO A 332 2.68 13.84 44.52
N GLY A 333 1.43 13.87 44.09
CA GLY A 333 0.90 14.87 43.15
C GLY A 333 -0.31 14.33 42.38
N CYS A 334 -0.33 13.02 42.16
CA CYS A 334 -1.41 12.36 41.45
C CYS A 334 -2.50 11.85 42.43
N GLY A 335 -2.25 11.78 43.74
CA GLY A 335 -3.20 11.18 44.67
C GLY A 335 -3.15 9.65 44.58
N THR A 336 -3.76 8.96 45.55
CA THR A 336 -3.62 7.51 45.69
C THR A 336 -4.30 6.77 44.53
N SER A 337 -3.51 6.15 43.66
CA SER A 337 -4.00 5.11 42.73
C SER A 337 -4.58 3.96 43.55
N SER A 338 -5.73 3.42 43.14
CA SER A 338 -6.42 2.35 43.87
C SER A 338 -5.81 0.95 43.66
N LEU A 339 -4.84 0.83 42.76
CA LEU A 339 -4.29 -0.43 42.29
C LEU A 339 -2.77 -0.44 42.44
N SER A 340 -2.27 -1.30 43.32
CA SER A 340 -0.84 -1.67 43.37
C SER A 340 -0.54 -2.55 42.15
N LEU A 341 0.41 -2.15 41.29
CA LEU A 341 0.78 -2.87 40.07
C LEU A 341 1.97 -3.82 40.35
N PRO A 342 1.78 -5.15 40.37
CA PRO A 342 2.89 -6.08 40.55
C PRO A 342 3.82 -6.12 39.33
N ASP A 343 5.08 -6.52 39.51
CA ASP A 343 6.09 -6.59 38.42
C ASP A 343 5.64 -7.38 37.18
N TRP A 344 4.85 -8.45 37.37
CA TRP A 344 4.34 -9.24 36.25
C TRP A 344 3.37 -8.47 35.35
N ILE A 345 2.70 -7.43 35.87
CA ILE A 345 1.91 -6.47 35.08
C ILE A 345 2.81 -5.30 34.64
N GLY A 346 3.66 -4.79 35.53
CA GLY A 346 4.53 -3.65 35.25
C GLY A 346 5.43 -3.87 34.04
N LYS A 347 6.02 -5.07 33.90
CA LYS A 347 6.93 -5.40 32.80
C LYS A 347 6.33 -5.25 31.41
N ILE A 348 5.00 -5.36 31.27
CA ILE A 348 4.31 -5.20 29.97
C ILE A 348 4.68 -3.87 29.30
N PHE A 349 4.72 -2.80 30.09
CA PHE A 349 4.95 -1.44 29.60
C PHE A 349 6.43 -1.08 29.43
N HIS A 350 7.31 -2.08 29.54
CA HIS A 350 8.76 -1.88 29.56
C HIS A 350 9.44 -2.69 28.45
N PRO A 351 10.63 -2.27 28.03
CA PRO A 351 11.43 -3.01 27.07
C PRO A 351 11.76 -4.42 27.59
N ASN A 352 11.71 -5.41 26.70
CA ASN A 352 12.22 -6.75 26.99
C ASN A 352 13.75 -6.81 26.80
N ALA A 353 14.32 -8.02 26.85
CA ALA A 353 15.76 -8.22 26.67
C ALA A 353 16.30 -7.60 25.37
N LEU A 354 15.61 -7.81 24.24
CA LEU A 354 15.97 -7.22 22.95
C LEU A 354 15.87 -5.70 22.97
N GLY A 355 14.81 -5.15 23.57
CA GLY A 355 14.68 -3.70 23.73
C GLY A 355 15.83 -3.09 24.56
N HIS A 356 16.29 -3.77 25.61
CA HIS A 356 17.44 -3.35 26.41
C HIS A 356 18.78 -3.44 25.65
N GLU A 357 18.96 -4.42 24.76
CA GLU A 357 20.13 -4.47 23.86
C GLU A 357 20.17 -3.28 22.91
N VAL A 358 19.01 -2.93 22.35
CA VAL A 358 18.86 -1.78 21.43
C VAL A 358 19.14 -0.49 22.17
N ILE A 359 18.57 -0.29 23.36
CA ILE A 359 18.86 0.89 24.19
C ILE A 359 20.35 0.99 24.50
N ALA A 360 20.99 -0.13 24.86
CA ALA A 360 22.43 -0.15 25.13
C ALA A 360 23.25 0.27 23.91
N ALA A 361 22.88 -0.20 22.71
CA ALA A 361 23.56 0.19 21.47
C ALA A 361 23.47 1.70 21.19
N PHE A 362 22.26 2.28 21.29
CA PHE A 362 22.06 3.73 21.11
C PHE A 362 22.77 4.55 22.19
N ALA A 363 22.84 4.05 23.42
CA ALA A 363 23.56 4.71 24.49
C ALA A 363 25.08 4.68 24.27
N LEU A 364 25.64 3.55 23.83
CA LEU A 364 27.06 3.41 23.51
C LEU A 364 27.46 4.34 22.35
N ASP A 365 26.62 4.44 21.32
CA ASP A 365 26.81 5.36 20.19
C ASP A 365 26.81 6.83 20.65
N ALA A 366 25.83 7.23 21.45
CA ALA A 366 25.76 8.58 22.02
C ALA A 366 26.98 8.92 22.89
N ILE A 367 27.54 7.94 23.62
CA ILE A 367 28.77 8.12 24.41
C ILE A 367 29.97 8.33 23.50
N ALA A 368 30.08 7.54 22.42
CA ALA A 368 31.20 7.65 21.49
C ALA A 368 31.20 9.00 20.76
N ASP A 369 30.04 9.48 20.33
CA ASP A 369 29.89 10.81 19.71
C ASP A 369 30.20 11.94 20.71
N ALA A 370 29.66 11.87 21.93
CA ALA A 370 29.99 12.83 22.98
C ALA A 370 31.49 12.83 23.31
N ARG A 371 32.13 11.66 23.27
CA ARG A 371 33.57 11.52 23.48
C ARG A 371 34.38 12.09 22.32
N ALA A 372 33.93 11.91 21.08
CA ALA A 372 34.55 12.50 19.90
C ALA A 372 34.56 14.02 19.99
N ASP A 373 33.43 14.63 20.38
CA ASP A 373 33.31 16.08 20.60
C ASP A 373 34.29 16.57 21.67
N ILE A 374 34.42 15.87 22.79
CA ILE A 374 35.41 16.17 23.85
C ILE A 374 36.84 16.11 23.33
N LEU A 375 37.15 15.13 22.47
CA LEU A 375 38.46 14.96 21.85
C LEU A 375 38.72 15.93 20.68
N GLY A 376 37.71 16.74 20.29
CA GLY A 376 37.79 17.64 19.14
C GLY A 376 37.82 16.91 17.80
N GLN A 377 37.27 15.69 17.76
CA GLN A 377 37.10 14.86 16.57
C GLN A 377 35.68 15.04 16.02
N GLY A 378 35.48 14.77 14.74
CA GLY A 378 34.12 14.70 14.19
C GLY A 378 33.34 13.53 14.80
N PRO A 379 32.00 13.51 14.72
CA PRO A 379 31.20 12.39 15.22
C PRO A 379 31.70 11.07 14.64
N VAL A 380 31.66 10.02 15.46
CA VAL A 380 32.20 8.68 15.13
C VAL A 380 31.43 8.11 13.93
N CYS A 381 30.14 8.44 13.87
CA CYS A 381 29.28 8.29 12.71
C CYS A 381 28.64 9.64 12.35
N PRO A 382 29.12 10.36 11.32
CA PRO A 382 28.47 11.59 10.88
C PRO A 382 27.11 11.26 10.23
N ILE A 383 26.01 11.31 10.98
CA ILE A 383 24.68 11.48 10.37
C ILE A 383 24.54 12.96 9.98
N VAL A 384 25.13 13.35 8.86
CA VAL A 384 24.99 14.71 8.31
C VAL A 384 23.98 14.70 7.18
N ASP A 385 22.74 14.33 7.49
CA ASP A 385 21.62 14.45 6.57
C ASP A 385 21.06 15.87 6.58
N LYS A 386 21.81 16.82 5.99
CA LYS A 386 21.42 18.25 5.97
C LYS A 386 20.84 18.66 4.62
N THR A 387 19.52 18.62 4.50
CA THR A 387 18.80 19.18 3.35
C THR A 387 18.68 20.70 3.48
N THR A 388 19.14 21.44 2.47
CA THR A 388 19.12 22.90 2.37
C THR A 388 18.33 23.33 1.14
N CYS A 389 17.23 24.05 1.31
CA CYS A 389 16.40 24.51 0.19
C CYS A 389 16.86 25.86 -0.33
N TYR A 390 16.99 26.03 -1.65
CA TYR A 390 17.47 27.30 -2.21
C TYR A 390 16.49 28.46 -2.05
N SER A 391 15.19 28.16 -1.91
CA SER A 391 14.17 29.15 -1.55
C SER A 391 14.45 29.80 -0.19
N SER A 392 14.96 29.04 0.79
CA SER A 392 15.38 29.57 2.09
C SER A 392 16.60 30.51 2.00
N GLN A 393 17.37 30.40 0.92
CA GLN A 393 18.51 31.27 0.60
C GLN A 393 18.14 32.46 -0.30
N GLY A 394 16.85 32.68 -0.54
CA GLY A 394 16.34 33.82 -1.33
C GLY A 394 16.18 33.56 -2.82
N SER A 395 16.34 32.31 -3.29
CA SER A 395 16.01 31.96 -4.68
C SER A 395 14.52 32.11 -4.96
N LYS A 396 14.18 32.70 -6.10
CA LYS A 396 12.81 32.80 -6.64
C LYS A 396 12.53 31.79 -7.74
N ALA A 397 13.48 30.91 -8.05
CA ALA A 397 13.28 29.86 -9.04
C ALA A 397 12.35 28.78 -8.48
N TYR A 398 11.44 28.30 -9.32
CA TYR A 398 10.57 27.17 -8.98
C TYR A 398 10.20 26.35 -10.22
N ALA A 399 9.89 25.08 -10.01
CA ALA A 399 9.44 24.14 -11.02
C ALA A 399 8.30 23.26 -10.48
N SER A 400 7.54 22.62 -11.37
CA SER A 400 6.49 21.68 -10.95
C SER A 400 7.07 20.42 -10.31
N ALA A 401 6.45 19.90 -9.26
CA ALA A 401 6.85 18.62 -8.66
C ALA A 401 6.79 17.46 -9.67
N GLU A 402 5.85 17.50 -10.62
CA GLU A 402 5.70 16.48 -11.65
C GLU A 402 6.92 16.43 -12.58
N SER A 403 7.42 17.58 -13.04
CA SER A 403 8.58 17.62 -13.93
C SER A 403 9.85 17.11 -13.24
N LEU A 404 10.00 17.36 -11.94
CA LEU A 404 11.12 16.85 -11.13
C LEU A 404 11.02 15.34 -10.89
N ASN A 405 9.88 14.86 -10.40
CA ASN A 405 9.68 13.45 -10.04
C ASN A 405 9.84 12.49 -11.24
N ASN A 406 9.41 12.92 -12.43
CA ASN A 406 9.49 12.11 -13.64
C ASN A 406 10.93 11.80 -14.11
N GLN A 407 11.95 12.53 -13.62
CA GLN A 407 13.34 12.39 -14.06
C GLN A 407 14.30 11.78 -13.03
N ILE A 408 13.83 11.47 -11.82
CA ILE A 408 14.68 10.90 -10.75
C ILE A 408 15.34 9.59 -11.19
N ASP A 409 14.50 8.65 -11.68
CA ASP A 409 14.95 7.35 -12.18
C ASP A 409 15.98 7.48 -13.30
N ASP A 410 15.72 8.37 -14.27
CA ASP A 410 16.59 8.61 -15.42
C ASP A 410 17.91 9.25 -15.00
N PHE A 411 17.89 10.16 -14.02
CA PHE A 411 19.08 10.80 -13.49
C PHE A 411 19.97 9.84 -12.72
N CYS A 412 19.43 9.12 -11.74
CA CYS A 412 20.22 8.21 -10.92
C CYS A 412 20.76 7.02 -11.74
N SER A 413 20.00 6.54 -12.74
CA SER A 413 20.52 5.57 -13.71
C SER A 413 21.65 6.15 -14.56
N TYR A 414 21.52 7.40 -15.02
CA TYR A 414 22.59 8.10 -15.75
C TYR A 414 23.86 8.26 -14.93
N VAL A 415 23.75 8.57 -13.63
CA VAL A 415 24.93 8.70 -12.75
C VAL A 415 25.61 7.34 -12.60
N LYS A 416 24.86 6.27 -12.33
CA LYS A 416 25.36 4.89 -12.24
C LYS A 416 26.11 4.44 -13.49
N ASP A 417 25.56 4.73 -14.67
CA ASP A 417 26.16 4.34 -15.95
C ASP A 417 27.42 5.16 -16.30
N ASN A 418 27.66 6.29 -15.62
CA ASN A 418 28.76 7.21 -15.90
C ASN A 418 29.68 7.46 -14.70
N VAL A 419 29.72 6.54 -13.73
CA VAL A 419 30.70 6.56 -12.64
C VAL A 419 32.10 6.32 -13.23
N PRO A 420 33.07 7.23 -13.03
CA PRO A 420 34.42 7.06 -13.56
C PRO A 420 35.17 5.96 -12.79
N GLU A 421 35.90 5.10 -13.50
CA GLU A 421 36.80 4.13 -12.88
C GLU A 421 38.06 4.86 -12.37
N ASN A 422 38.24 4.95 -11.06
CA ASN A 422 39.44 5.49 -10.36
C ASN A 422 39.64 7.01 -10.36
N GLU A 423 38.56 7.81 -10.31
CA GLU A 423 38.65 9.25 -10.03
C GLU A 423 37.97 9.56 -8.68
N SER A 424 38.66 10.25 -7.75
CA SER A 424 38.05 10.76 -6.51
C SER A 424 37.45 12.16 -6.74
N GLY A 425 36.45 12.54 -5.95
CA GLY A 425 35.88 13.90 -5.98
C GLY A 425 35.16 14.28 -7.28
N TRP A 426 34.57 13.32 -8.00
CA TRP A 426 33.89 13.61 -9.26
C TRP A 426 32.52 14.26 -9.06
N THR A 427 32.06 14.97 -10.09
CA THR A 427 30.70 15.52 -10.17
C THR A 427 30.03 15.04 -11.46
N ARG A 428 28.76 14.66 -11.36
CA ARG A 428 27.89 14.33 -12.49
C ARG A 428 26.63 15.19 -12.44
N SER A 429 26.27 15.72 -13.59
CA SER A 429 25.06 16.51 -13.72
C SER A 429 24.36 16.21 -15.03
N LYS A 430 23.04 16.38 -15.03
CA LYS A 430 22.20 16.25 -16.22
C LYS A 430 21.13 17.33 -16.19
N LYS A 431 21.02 18.05 -17.30
CA LYS A 431 20.03 19.11 -17.50
C LYS A 431 18.77 18.52 -18.13
N TYR A 432 17.61 18.96 -17.66
CA TYR A 432 16.30 18.55 -18.15
C TYR A 432 15.48 19.75 -18.63
N TYR A 433 14.60 19.49 -19.60
CA TYR A 433 13.64 20.45 -20.17
C TYR A 433 14.27 21.80 -20.56
N GLU A 434 15.42 21.75 -21.23
CA GLU A 434 16.16 22.93 -21.67
C GLU A 434 15.29 23.85 -22.55
N GLY A 435 15.32 25.15 -22.24
CA GLY A 435 14.53 26.17 -22.96
C GLY A 435 13.07 26.27 -22.53
N THR A 436 12.63 25.52 -21.51
CA THR A 436 11.27 25.59 -20.94
C THR A 436 11.24 26.41 -19.63
N LEU A 437 10.06 26.53 -19.01
CA LEU A 437 9.92 27.21 -17.71
C LEU A 437 10.43 26.35 -16.54
N ASP A 438 10.31 25.03 -16.66
CA ASP A 438 10.80 24.06 -15.69
C ASP A 438 12.21 23.55 -16.05
N GLU A 439 13.08 24.41 -16.59
CA GLU A 439 14.48 24.06 -16.84
C GLU A 439 15.25 23.92 -15.52
N TYR A 440 15.84 22.75 -15.29
CA TYR A 440 16.66 22.46 -14.12
C TYR A 440 17.80 21.48 -14.43
N THR A 441 18.79 21.46 -13.53
CA THR A 441 19.90 20.49 -13.54
C THR A 441 19.90 19.73 -12.23
N MET A 442 19.91 18.40 -12.30
CA MET A 442 20.22 17.53 -11.16
C MET A 442 21.73 17.27 -11.12
N VAL A 443 22.30 17.26 -9.91
CA VAL A 443 23.75 17.13 -9.67
C VAL A 443 24.01 16.13 -8.55
N VAL A 444 25.00 15.26 -8.75
CA VAL A 444 25.65 14.46 -7.70
C VAL A 444 27.11 14.83 -7.67
N SER A 445 27.63 15.15 -6.49
CA SER A 445 29.04 15.44 -6.24
C SER A 445 29.55 14.55 -5.12
N LEU A 446 30.74 13.98 -5.29
CA LEU A 446 31.40 13.10 -4.32
C LEU A 446 32.44 13.87 -3.49
N SER A 447 32.64 13.49 -2.23
CA SER A 447 33.86 13.80 -1.48
C SER A 447 35.01 12.83 -1.86
N ASP A 448 36.20 12.99 -1.26
CA ASP A 448 37.40 12.23 -1.63
C ASP A 448 37.42 10.75 -1.17
N ASN A 449 36.42 10.30 -0.41
CA ASN A 449 36.48 9.05 0.37
C ASN A 449 35.45 7.95 -0.03
N ALA A 450 34.56 8.21 -0.99
CA ALA A 450 33.45 7.28 -1.26
C ALA A 450 33.80 6.22 -2.31
N ASP A 451 33.61 4.94 -1.93
CA ASP A 451 34.06 3.78 -2.72
C ASP A 451 33.05 3.29 -3.78
N SER A 452 31.74 3.57 -3.63
CA SER A 452 30.72 3.08 -4.58
C SER A 452 29.41 3.87 -4.56
N PHE A 453 28.88 4.24 -5.72
CA PHE A 453 27.59 4.92 -5.88
C PHE A 453 26.39 3.97 -5.74
N ASP A 454 25.46 4.26 -4.83
CA ASP A 454 24.17 3.59 -4.71
C ASP A 454 23.06 4.36 -5.46
N GLU A 455 22.37 3.65 -6.36
CA GLU A 455 21.28 4.21 -7.16
C GLU A 455 20.03 4.50 -6.32
N ASN A 456 19.73 3.69 -5.31
CA ASN A 456 18.56 3.85 -4.44
C ASN A 456 18.75 5.02 -3.46
N GLU A 457 19.96 5.16 -2.91
CA GLU A 457 20.33 6.32 -2.07
C GLU A 457 20.21 7.62 -2.87
N CYS A 458 20.66 7.63 -4.14
CA CYS A 458 20.44 8.77 -5.03
C CYS A 458 18.96 9.12 -5.21
N LYS A 459 18.09 8.12 -5.37
CA LYS A 459 16.65 8.36 -5.55
C LYS A 459 16.02 8.92 -4.29
N ASP A 460 16.38 8.37 -3.13
CA ASP A 460 15.87 8.83 -1.85
C ASP A 460 16.34 10.25 -1.53
N ALA A 461 17.62 10.54 -1.75
CA ALA A 461 18.21 11.86 -1.53
C ALA A 461 17.54 12.95 -2.39
N ILE A 462 17.41 12.68 -3.71
CA ILE A 462 16.77 13.60 -4.67
C ILE A 462 15.27 13.73 -4.37
N GLY A 463 14.59 12.62 -4.04
CA GLY A 463 13.19 12.61 -3.63
C GLY A 463 12.94 13.45 -2.38
N THR A 464 13.83 13.36 -1.40
CA THR A 464 13.80 14.16 -0.17
C THR A 464 13.95 15.65 -0.45
N ILE A 465 14.84 16.06 -1.36
CA ILE A 465 14.94 17.47 -1.79
C ILE A 465 13.62 17.94 -2.42
N ILE A 466 13.02 17.14 -3.31
CA ILE A 466 11.76 17.48 -3.99
C ILE A 466 10.62 17.60 -2.98
N ASN A 467 10.51 16.67 -2.04
CA ASN A 467 9.43 16.66 -1.06
C ASN A 467 9.62 17.71 0.04
N GLY A 468 10.86 18.06 0.39
CA GLY A 468 11.17 19.01 1.45
C GLY A 468 11.29 20.48 1.02
N CYS A 469 11.60 20.77 -0.25
CA CYS A 469 11.87 22.13 -0.72
C CYS A 469 10.68 22.78 -1.44
N ASP A 470 9.59 22.98 -0.70
CA ASP A 470 8.37 23.65 -1.15
C ASP A 470 8.50 25.18 -1.27
N VAL A 471 7.76 25.76 -2.21
CA VAL A 471 7.63 27.21 -2.40
C VAL A 471 6.16 27.58 -2.66
N PRO A 472 5.55 28.48 -1.87
CA PRO A 472 6.11 29.19 -0.72
C PRO A 472 6.34 28.26 0.49
N SER A 473 7.39 28.52 1.27
CA SER A 473 7.71 27.72 2.47
C SER A 473 6.74 28.06 3.62
N GLY A 474 6.14 27.03 4.23
CA GLY A 474 5.29 27.19 5.43
C GLY A 474 3.89 27.78 5.19
N GLY A 475 3.40 27.78 3.94
CA GLY A 475 2.06 28.23 3.56
C GLY A 475 1.34 27.24 2.64
N ASP A 476 0.13 27.58 2.21
CA ASP A 476 -0.62 26.77 1.23
C ASP A 476 0.14 26.71 -0.11
N ASN A 477 0.54 25.51 -0.50
CA ASN A 477 1.18 25.20 -1.79
C ASN A 477 0.26 24.29 -2.64
N PRO A 478 -0.91 24.77 -3.08
CA PRO A 478 -1.93 23.95 -3.76
C PRO A 478 -1.45 23.38 -5.09
N MET A 479 -0.51 24.06 -5.75
CA MET A 479 0.08 23.66 -7.03
C MET A 479 1.37 22.83 -6.87
N ASN A 480 1.81 22.58 -5.62
CA ASN A 480 2.98 21.78 -5.27
C ASN A 480 4.28 22.25 -5.97
N TRP A 481 4.54 23.56 -5.96
CA TRP A 481 5.75 24.14 -6.54
C TRP A 481 6.99 23.85 -5.70
N LYS A 482 8.11 23.54 -6.36
CA LYS A 482 9.37 23.17 -5.72
C LYS A 482 10.47 24.15 -6.06
N GLY A 483 11.25 24.57 -5.07
CA GLY A 483 12.32 25.57 -5.20
C GLY A 483 13.71 25.00 -5.48
N GLY A 484 13.84 23.67 -5.47
CA GLY A 484 15.12 22.99 -5.51
C GLY A 484 15.93 23.18 -4.22
N GLY A 485 17.05 22.47 -4.13
CA GLY A 485 17.87 22.45 -2.93
C GLY A 485 19.06 21.54 -3.07
N LYS A 486 19.80 21.41 -1.97
CA LYS A 486 20.98 20.56 -1.83
C LYS A 486 20.81 19.68 -0.59
N ARG A 487 21.09 18.38 -0.69
CA ARG A 487 21.18 17.44 0.43
C ARG A 487 22.59 16.86 0.47
N VAL A 488 23.16 16.81 1.66
CA VAL A 488 24.37 16.04 1.95
C VAL A 488 23.91 14.77 2.63
N GLU A 489 24.44 13.63 2.21
CA GLU A 489 24.10 12.31 2.70
C GLU A 489 25.39 11.47 2.64
N GLY A 490 25.93 11.17 3.82
CA GLY A 490 27.30 10.68 3.98
C GLY A 490 28.33 11.54 3.23
N GLU A 491 28.95 10.95 2.21
CA GLU A 491 30.01 11.55 1.38
C GLU A 491 29.51 12.11 0.05
N TYR A 492 28.20 12.01 -0.20
CA TYR A 492 27.56 12.49 -1.41
C TYR A 492 26.86 13.82 -1.16
N THR A 493 26.92 14.69 -2.16
CA THR A 493 26.11 15.90 -2.25
C THR A 493 25.17 15.77 -3.44
N TYR A 494 23.88 15.77 -3.17
CA TYR A 494 22.81 15.78 -4.15
C TYR A 494 22.24 17.18 -4.27
N ALA A 495 21.99 17.68 -5.48
CA ALA A 495 21.40 19.01 -5.67
C ALA A 495 20.47 19.08 -6.89
N ILE A 496 19.43 19.91 -6.76
CA ILE A 496 18.48 20.25 -7.83
C ILE A 496 18.53 21.77 -8.03
N ASN A 497 19.14 22.19 -9.14
CA ASN A 497 19.31 23.60 -9.48
C ASN A 497 18.30 24.01 -10.54
N ILE A 498 17.32 24.83 -10.17
CA ILE A 498 16.30 25.37 -11.09
C ILE A 498 16.78 26.73 -11.61
N TYR A 499 16.66 26.99 -12.91
CA TYR A 499 17.28 28.18 -13.53
C TYR A 499 16.35 29.37 -13.72
N ARG A 500 15.08 29.16 -14.06
CA ARG A 500 14.15 30.27 -14.38
C ARG A 500 13.71 30.99 -13.11
N THR A 501 14.32 32.14 -12.83
CA THR A 501 13.99 33.02 -11.69
C THR A 501 13.04 34.16 -12.05
N ASN A 502 12.86 34.44 -13.35
CA ASN A 502 12.02 35.51 -13.89
C ASN A 502 10.61 35.00 -14.20
N ARG A 503 10.01 34.30 -13.22
CA ARG A 503 8.63 33.80 -13.27
C ARG A 503 7.74 34.65 -12.35
N PRO A 504 6.40 34.58 -12.46
CA PRO A 504 5.52 35.28 -11.53
C PRO A 504 5.87 34.92 -10.09
N TRP A 505 5.98 35.94 -9.22
CA TRP A 505 6.31 35.77 -7.80
C TRP A 505 5.37 36.60 -6.91
N PRO A 506 4.72 36.01 -5.90
CA PRO A 506 4.76 34.59 -5.50
C PRO A 506 4.27 33.63 -6.60
N PRO A 507 4.64 32.33 -6.56
CA PRO A 507 4.18 31.37 -7.56
C PRO A 507 2.64 31.34 -7.65
N PRO A 508 2.07 31.08 -8.85
CA PRO A 508 0.62 30.97 -9.00
C PRO A 508 0.03 29.90 -8.09
N ASP A 509 -0.96 30.27 -7.31
CA ASP A 509 -1.79 29.42 -6.45
C ASP A 509 -2.87 28.65 -7.24
N GLU A 510 -3.19 29.10 -8.45
CA GLU A 510 -4.05 28.42 -9.40
C GLU A 510 -3.56 28.59 -10.85
N PRO A 511 -3.87 27.66 -11.77
CA PRO A 511 -3.51 27.78 -13.17
C PRO A 511 -4.28 28.94 -13.82
N LYS A 512 -3.57 29.87 -14.46
CA LYS A 512 -4.18 30.97 -15.23
C LYS A 512 -4.30 30.57 -16.70
N GLN A 513 -5.38 31.01 -17.34
CA GLN A 513 -5.58 30.81 -18.77
C GLN A 513 -6.46 31.89 -19.40
N SER A 514 -6.15 32.26 -20.64
CA SER A 514 -7.00 33.05 -21.52
C SER A 514 -7.07 32.40 -22.89
N CYS A 515 -8.21 32.52 -23.57
CA CYS A 515 -8.42 31.97 -24.91
C CYS A 515 -9.29 32.94 -25.71
N GLU A 516 -8.74 33.46 -26.80
CA GLU A 516 -9.44 34.32 -27.74
C GLU A 516 -9.52 33.64 -29.09
N GLY A 517 -10.70 33.71 -29.72
CA GLY A 517 -10.93 33.09 -31.02
C GLY A 517 -11.61 34.04 -31.98
N TRP A 518 -11.17 34.06 -33.23
CA TRP A 518 -11.82 34.83 -34.30
C TRP A 518 -11.95 34.01 -35.58
N TYR A 519 -12.82 34.51 -36.47
CA TYR A 519 -13.23 33.79 -37.66
C TYR A 519 -12.66 34.43 -38.94
N LYS A 520 -12.10 33.61 -39.83
CA LYS A 520 -11.72 34.01 -41.20
C LYS A 520 -12.21 32.97 -42.21
N LEU A 521 -13.37 33.23 -42.80
CA LEU A 521 -13.98 32.66 -44.03
C LEU A 521 -13.94 31.13 -44.28
N ILE A 522 -12.78 30.47 -44.13
CA ILE A 522 -12.53 29.03 -44.29
C ILE A 522 -11.90 28.35 -43.05
N PHE A 523 -11.46 29.12 -42.03
CA PHE A 523 -10.90 28.60 -40.77
C PHE A 523 -11.23 29.50 -39.56
N GLN A 524 -11.21 28.91 -38.37
CA GLN A 524 -11.22 29.63 -37.08
C GLN A 524 -9.80 29.66 -36.52
N SER A 525 -9.37 30.81 -36.02
CA SER A 525 -8.07 31.00 -35.37
C SER A 525 -8.26 31.18 -33.88
N TYR A 526 -7.33 30.66 -33.08
CA TYR A 526 -7.32 30.74 -31.63
C TYR A 526 -5.95 31.20 -31.14
N ASP A 527 -5.95 32.19 -30.25
CA ASP A 527 -4.83 32.53 -29.38
C ASP A 527 -5.15 32.06 -27.96
N MET A 528 -4.19 31.39 -27.32
CA MET A 528 -4.29 30.94 -25.94
C MET A 528 -3.07 31.40 -25.16
N TRP A 529 -3.30 31.84 -23.93
CA TRP A 529 -2.24 32.20 -22.98
C TRP A 529 -2.43 31.40 -21.70
N GLY A 530 -1.34 31.08 -21.02
CA GLY A 530 -1.42 30.36 -19.75
C GLY A 530 -0.23 30.60 -18.82
N ALA A 531 -0.45 30.32 -17.53
CA ALA A 531 0.57 30.31 -16.48
C ALA A 531 0.30 29.18 -15.48
N GLY A 532 1.35 28.58 -14.93
CA GLY A 532 1.25 27.55 -13.91
C GLY A 532 0.92 26.14 -14.43
N TRP A 533 0.93 25.92 -15.75
CA TRP A 533 0.75 24.62 -16.40
C TRP A 533 1.40 24.61 -17.79
N ALA A 534 1.56 23.42 -18.39
CA ALA A 534 2.29 23.24 -19.67
C ALA A 534 3.73 23.82 -19.63
N THR A 535 4.44 23.63 -18.50
CA THR A 535 5.71 24.28 -18.20
C THR A 535 6.96 23.58 -18.75
N TYR A 536 6.84 22.33 -19.22
CA TYR A 536 7.98 21.47 -19.54
C TYR A 536 7.93 20.79 -20.93
N ASP A 537 6.96 21.13 -21.80
CA ASP A 537 6.71 20.34 -23.02
C ASP A 537 6.27 21.13 -24.27
N TYR A 538 6.42 22.46 -24.27
CA TYR A 538 5.98 23.34 -25.36
C TYR A 538 4.53 23.06 -25.80
N GLY A 539 3.67 22.66 -24.84
CA GLY A 539 2.26 22.38 -25.08
C GLY A 539 1.95 21.17 -25.95
N GLN A 540 2.92 20.32 -26.34
CA GLN A 540 2.67 19.21 -27.27
C GLN A 540 2.02 17.99 -26.60
N LYS A 541 2.43 17.66 -25.37
CA LYS A 541 1.94 16.50 -24.61
C LYS A 541 0.88 16.88 -23.59
N SER A 542 0.89 18.14 -23.15
CA SER A 542 -0.06 18.75 -22.22
C SER A 542 -1.23 19.34 -23.01
N LEU A 543 -1.08 20.53 -23.59
CA LEU A 543 -2.17 21.30 -24.19
C LEU A 543 -2.74 20.66 -25.47
N MET A 544 -1.88 20.33 -26.44
CA MET A 544 -2.30 19.81 -27.75
C MET A 544 -3.03 18.46 -27.63
N LYS A 545 -2.63 17.63 -26.66
CA LYS A 545 -3.29 16.35 -26.37
C LYS A 545 -4.73 16.53 -25.90
N GLU A 546 -5.02 17.57 -25.14
CA GLU A 546 -6.37 17.89 -24.64
C GLU A 546 -7.22 18.64 -25.68
N VAL A 547 -6.60 19.50 -26.50
CA VAL A 547 -7.31 20.27 -27.53
C VAL A 547 -7.67 19.40 -28.75
N ASN A 548 -6.79 18.49 -29.19
CA ASN A 548 -6.99 17.72 -30.43
C ASN A 548 -8.27 16.84 -30.45
N PRO A 549 -8.67 16.14 -29.37
CA PRO A 549 -9.93 15.40 -29.33
C PRO A 549 -11.16 16.31 -29.38
N CYS A 550 -11.06 17.53 -28.82
CA CYS A 550 -12.15 18.50 -28.79
C CYS A 550 -12.45 19.09 -30.18
N CYS A 551 -11.44 19.19 -31.03
CA CYS A 551 -11.57 19.70 -32.39
C CYS A 551 -11.86 18.60 -33.42
N GLY A 552 -11.62 17.33 -33.07
CA GLY A 552 -11.70 16.17 -33.97
C GLY A 552 -10.31 15.78 -34.47
N SER A 553 -9.97 14.49 -34.38
CA SER A 553 -8.61 14.01 -34.67
C SER A 553 -8.11 14.47 -36.05
N GLY A 554 -7.12 15.35 -36.07
CA GLY A 554 -6.49 15.87 -37.29
C GLY A 554 -7.07 17.19 -37.83
N SER A 555 -7.93 17.89 -37.09
CA SER A 555 -8.49 19.18 -37.49
C SER A 555 -7.66 20.40 -37.07
N LEU A 556 -6.69 20.22 -36.16
CA LEU A 556 -5.78 21.28 -35.71
C LEU A 556 -4.70 21.54 -36.77
N THR A 557 -4.57 22.79 -37.22
CA THR A 557 -3.54 23.19 -38.18
C THR A 557 -2.83 24.48 -37.73
N GLY A 558 -1.56 24.64 -38.07
CA GLY A 558 -0.79 25.84 -37.74
C GLY A 558 -0.54 26.06 -36.24
N TRP A 559 -0.21 24.99 -35.51
CA TRP A 559 0.15 25.03 -34.08
C TRP A 559 1.49 25.73 -33.84
N THR A 560 1.51 26.77 -33.00
CA THR A 560 2.71 27.38 -32.43
C THR A 560 2.55 27.47 -30.91
N PHE A 561 3.66 27.34 -30.17
CA PHE A 561 3.68 27.46 -28.72
C PHE A 561 5.03 28.05 -28.31
N ASP A 562 4.99 29.19 -27.64
CA ASP A 562 6.16 29.97 -27.27
C ASP A 562 6.10 30.34 -25.78
N TYR A 563 7.19 30.10 -25.05
CA TYR A 563 7.35 30.59 -23.69
C TYR A 563 7.76 32.07 -23.72
N PHE A 564 7.24 32.86 -22.79
CA PHE A 564 7.71 34.22 -22.62
C PHE A 564 9.00 34.24 -21.79
N ASP A 565 9.92 35.12 -22.17
CA ASP A 565 11.13 35.32 -21.37
C ASP A 565 10.80 36.01 -20.05
N GLU A 566 9.90 36.99 -20.04
CA GLU A 566 9.31 37.58 -18.83
C GLU A 566 7.79 37.46 -18.93
N PRO A 567 7.07 37.28 -17.80
CA PRO A 567 5.61 37.21 -17.82
C PRO A 567 5.02 38.49 -18.41
N ASP A 568 3.90 38.37 -19.12
CA ASP A 568 3.20 39.54 -19.65
C ASP A 568 2.50 40.34 -18.55
N GLU A 569 1.83 41.44 -18.92
CA GLU A 569 1.15 42.35 -17.97
C GLU A 569 0.08 41.64 -17.12
N ASP A 570 -0.48 40.53 -17.61
CA ASP A 570 -1.49 39.71 -16.93
C ASP A 570 -0.87 38.52 -16.14
N GLY A 571 0.44 38.32 -16.28
CA GLY A 571 1.22 37.28 -15.61
C GLY A 571 1.13 35.92 -16.29
N TYR A 572 0.84 35.87 -17.59
CA TYR A 572 0.96 34.64 -18.40
C TYR A 572 2.43 34.31 -18.67
N GLU A 573 2.76 33.03 -18.75
CA GLU A 573 4.13 32.53 -18.93
C GLU A 573 4.36 31.94 -20.34
N TRP A 574 3.30 31.67 -21.11
CA TRP A 574 3.37 31.18 -22.48
C TRP A 574 2.17 31.58 -23.33
N HIS A 575 2.36 31.51 -24.65
CA HIS A 575 1.35 31.74 -25.68
C HIS A 575 1.31 30.58 -26.67
N ALA A 576 0.11 30.18 -27.08
CA ALA A 576 -0.14 29.15 -28.08
C ALA A 576 -1.13 29.64 -29.12
N PHE A 577 -0.88 29.34 -30.40
CA PHE A 577 -1.74 29.73 -31.51
C PHE A 577 -2.01 28.57 -32.44
N PHE A 578 -3.27 28.43 -32.90
CA PHE A 578 -3.66 27.37 -33.83
C PHE A 578 -4.95 27.68 -34.61
N HIS A 579 -5.24 26.87 -35.62
CA HIS A 579 -6.43 26.96 -36.45
C HIS A 579 -7.27 25.67 -36.40
N THR A 580 -8.60 25.82 -36.56
CA THR A 580 -9.56 24.72 -36.71
C THR A 580 -10.47 24.89 -37.94
N ALA A 581 -11.07 23.78 -38.40
CA ALA A 581 -11.98 23.75 -39.54
C ALA A 581 -13.40 24.28 -39.21
N ILE A 582 -14.12 24.78 -40.22
CA ILE A 582 -15.49 25.33 -40.04
C ILE A 582 -16.46 24.27 -39.52
N GLY A 583 -17.15 24.60 -38.43
CA GLY A 583 -18.24 23.77 -37.87
C GLY A 583 -17.83 22.92 -36.66
N THR A 584 -16.54 22.85 -36.33
CA THR A 584 -16.09 22.35 -35.02
C THR A 584 -16.45 23.41 -33.99
N ARG A 585 -17.56 23.24 -33.26
CA ARG A 585 -17.96 24.19 -32.22
C ARG A 585 -17.24 23.81 -30.91
N PRO A 586 -16.27 24.60 -30.40
CA PRO A 586 -15.68 24.35 -29.10
C PRO A 586 -16.56 25.03 -28.05
N TYR A 587 -17.77 24.52 -27.82
CA TYR A 587 -18.68 25.07 -26.80
C TYR A 587 -18.23 24.78 -25.36
N HIS A 588 -17.06 24.15 -25.15
CA HIS A 588 -16.63 23.68 -23.83
C HIS A 588 -15.21 24.08 -23.40
N LEU A 589 -14.44 24.84 -24.19
CA LEU A 589 -13.09 25.26 -23.77
C LEU A 589 -13.10 26.29 -22.62
N LEU A 590 -14.22 26.95 -22.33
CA LEU A 590 -14.29 28.08 -21.38
C LEU A 590 -14.78 27.75 -19.95
N HIS A 591 -15.11 26.49 -19.62
CA HIS A 591 -15.75 26.16 -18.32
C HIS A 591 -15.29 24.86 -17.63
N VAL A 592 -14.07 24.36 -17.89
CA VAL A 592 -13.67 23.05 -17.32
C VAL A 592 -13.16 23.10 -15.87
N HIS A 593 -12.75 24.25 -15.31
CA HIS A 593 -12.27 24.29 -13.91
C HIS A 593 -12.86 25.43 -13.07
N GLN A 594 -14.17 25.39 -12.84
CA GLN A 594 -14.77 26.08 -11.68
C GLN A 594 -15.77 25.14 -11.00
N ARG A 595 -15.27 24.42 -9.99
CA ARG A 595 -15.94 24.02 -8.73
C ARG A 595 -15.08 22.96 -8.05
N THR A 596 -14.32 23.36 -7.05
CA THR A 596 -13.91 22.43 -5.99
C THR A 596 -15.20 21.89 -5.34
N PRO A 597 -15.37 20.56 -5.27
CA PRO A 597 -16.55 20.02 -4.64
C PRO A 597 -16.38 20.01 -3.10
N PRO A 598 -17.49 20.06 -2.34
CA PRO A 598 -17.45 20.08 -0.87
C PRO A 598 -16.78 18.82 -0.29
N PRO A 599 -16.24 18.87 0.95
CA PRO A 599 -15.48 17.79 1.59
C PRO A 599 -16.20 16.43 1.59
N GLU A 600 -17.52 16.43 1.73
CA GLU A 600 -18.36 15.22 1.66
C GLU A 600 -18.33 14.54 0.27
N LEU A 601 -18.12 15.31 -0.80
CA LEU A 601 -17.96 14.78 -2.15
C LEU A 601 -16.52 14.29 -2.38
N VAL A 602 -15.51 14.89 -1.73
CA VAL A 602 -14.14 14.39 -1.78
C VAL A 602 -14.07 13.03 -1.11
N GLU A 603 -14.67 12.86 0.08
CA GLU A 603 -14.80 11.57 0.75
C GLU A 603 -15.60 10.55 -0.08
N ALA A 604 -16.71 10.98 -0.72
CA ALA A 604 -17.44 10.13 -1.65
C ALA A 604 -16.61 9.76 -2.89
N ILE A 605 -15.76 10.66 -3.40
CA ILE A 605 -14.87 10.43 -4.55
C ILE A 605 -13.69 9.53 -4.16
N THR A 606 -13.09 9.66 -2.97
CA THR A 606 -12.05 8.72 -2.48
C THR A 606 -12.63 7.34 -2.20
N THR A 607 -13.86 7.27 -1.66
CA THR A 607 -14.58 6.00 -1.48
C THR A 607 -14.94 5.38 -2.85
N MET A 608 -15.35 6.21 -3.83
CA MET A 608 -15.60 5.78 -5.21
C MET A 608 -14.31 5.41 -5.94
N ALA A 609 -13.16 6.04 -5.67
CA ALA A 609 -11.86 5.74 -6.28
C ALA A 609 -11.25 4.44 -5.71
N ALA A 610 -11.37 4.22 -4.40
CA ALA A 610 -11.05 2.94 -3.77
C ALA A 610 -11.93 1.82 -4.36
N GLN A 611 -13.23 2.07 -4.50
CA GLN A 611 -14.17 1.12 -5.12
C GLN A 611 -13.94 0.95 -6.63
N GLN A 612 -13.46 1.97 -7.35
CA GLN A 612 -13.13 1.91 -8.78
C GLN A 612 -11.83 1.12 -9.04
N SER A 613 -10.88 1.12 -8.10
CA SER A 613 -9.66 0.31 -8.18
C SER A 613 -9.93 -1.20 -8.05
N ASP A 614 -10.95 -1.57 -7.26
CA ASP A 614 -11.48 -2.94 -7.15
C ASP A 614 -12.36 -3.33 -8.33
N ASN A 615 -13.12 -2.38 -8.89
CA ASN A 615 -13.94 -2.62 -10.07
C ASN A 615 -13.08 -3.00 -11.28
N VAL A 616 -11.87 -2.45 -11.42
CA VAL A 616 -10.93 -2.84 -12.49
C VAL A 616 -10.36 -4.24 -12.27
N ALA A 617 -10.01 -4.60 -11.02
CA ALA A 617 -9.57 -5.97 -10.71
C ALA A 617 -10.70 -6.99 -10.94
N HIS A 618 -11.93 -6.68 -10.53
CA HIS A 618 -13.11 -7.50 -10.79
C HIS A 618 -13.47 -7.57 -12.28
N ALA A 619 -13.29 -6.50 -13.05
CA ALA A 619 -13.52 -6.48 -14.49
C ALA A 619 -12.46 -7.31 -15.24
N LEU A 620 -11.18 -7.19 -14.89
CA LEU A 620 -10.08 -7.94 -15.50
C LEU A 620 -10.11 -9.43 -15.13
N SER A 621 -10.32 -9.76 -13.85
CA SER A 621 -10.49 -11.14 -13.39
C SER A 621 -11.77 -11.78 -13.96
N GLY A 622 -12.86 -11.01 -14.08
CA GLY A 622 -14.09 -11.45 -14.74
C GLY A 622 -13.92 -11.70 -16.24
N ALA A 623 -13.22 -10.81 -16.95
CA ALA A 623 -12.92 -10.97 -18.38
C ALA A 623 -11.96 -12.14 -18.63
N GLY A 624 -10.89 -12.25 -17.84
CA GLY A 624 -9.92 -13.36 -17.91
C GLY A 624 -10.55 -14.70 -17.57
N GLY A 625 -11.32 -14.77 -16.48
CA GLY A 625 -12.06 -15.97 -16.09
C GLY A 625 -13.08 -16.40 -17.15
N GLY A 626 -13.73 -15.43 -17.81
CA GLY A 626 -14.64 -15.67 -18.94
C GLY A 626 -13.92 -16.26 -20.16
N LEU A 627 -12.76 -15.74 -20.52
CA LEU A 627 -11.96 -16.23 -21.66
C LEU A 627 -11.41 -17.64 -21.40
N LEU A 628 -10.87 -17.90 -20.22
CA LEU A 628 -10.35 -19.23 -19.85
C LEU A 628 -11.46 -20.28 -19.77
N SER A 629 -12.59 -19.92 -19.17
CA SER A 629 -13.78 -20.80 -19.13
C SER A 629 -14.31 -21.08 -20.53
N MET A 630 -14.32 -20.08 -21.41
CA MET A 630 -14.73 -20.24 -22.80
C MET A 630 -13.78 -21.19 -23.54
N ALA A 631 -12.47 -21.03 -23.40
CA ALA A 631 -11.48 -21.90 -24.02
C ALA A 631 -11.64 -23.36 -23.58
N LEU A 632 -11.85 -23.61 -22.28
CA LEU A 632 -12.03 -24.97 -21.75
C LEU A 632 -13.36 -25.60 -22.15
N THR A 633 -14.41 -24.79 -22.28
CA THR A 633 -15.75 -25.28 -22.64
C THR A 633 -16.04 -25.22 -24.15
N TYR A 634 -15.12 -24.69 -24.96
CA TYR A 634 -15.26 -24.54 -26.40
C TYR A 634 -15.56 -25.86 -27.15
N PRO A 635 -14.97 -27.02 -26.80
CA PRO A 635 -15.33 -28.29 -27.40
C PRO A 635 -16.83 -28.61 -27.34
N LEU A 636 -17.50 -28.27 -26.23
CA LEU A 636 -18.94 -28.47 -26.07
C LEU A 636 -19.76 -27.49 -26.94
N ILE A 637 -19.23 -26.29 -27.20
CA ILE A 637 -19.82 -25.33 -28.14
C ILE A 637 -19.74 -25.89 -29.57
N THR A 638 -18.59 -26.43 -29.96
CA THR A 638 -18.41 -27.07 -31.27
C THR A 638 -19.36 -28.26 -31.45
N LEU A 639 -19.46 -29.13 -30.45
CA LEU A 639 -20.33 -30.29 -30.50
C LEU A 639 -21.82 -29.92 -30.51
N SER A 640 -22.24 -28.95 -29.69
CA SER A 640 -23.63 -28.46 -29.70
C SER A 640 -23.99 -27.80 -31.03
N THR A 641 -23.14 -26.94 -31.56
CA THR A 641 -23.36 -26.21 -32.82
C THR A 641 -23.45 -27.18 -34.01
N ARG A 642 -22.55 -28.18 -34.07
CA ARG A 642 -22.62 -29.22 -35.11
C ARG A 642 -23.88 -30.07 -35.00
N ALA A 643 -24.27 -30.46 -33.79
CA ALA A 643 -25.50 -31.20 -33.56
C ALA A 643 -26.76 -30.39 -33.95
N GLN A 644 -26.75 -29.07 -33.77
CA GLN A 644 -27.87 -28.17 -34.13
C GLN A 644 -28.07 -28.06 -35.65
N VAL A 645 -26.99 -28.11 -36.44
CA VAL A 645 -27.04 -27.95 -37.91
C VAL A 645 -27.09 -29.27 -38.67
N GLU A 646 -26.87 -30.40 -38.00
CA GLU A 646 -26.92 -31.72 -38.62
C GLU A 646 -28.37 -32.17 -38.88
N SER A 647 -28.68 -32.49 -40.14
CA SER A 647 -30.02 -32.96 -40.55
C SER A 647 -30.31 -34.38 -40.04
N THR A 648 -31.56 -34.62 -39.63
CA THR A 648 -32.07 -35.92 -39.17
C THR A 648 -32.05 -37.04 -40.22
N ARG A 649 -31.81 -36.72 -41.50
CA ARG A 649 -31.66 -37.74 -42.55
C ARG A 649 -30.42 -38.63 -42.36
N LYS A 650 -29.44 -38.22 -41.56
CA LYS A 650 -28.34 -39.08 -41.10
C LYS A 650 -28.71 -39.71 -39.75
N ARG A 651 -28.96 -41.02 -39.73
CA ARG A 651 -29.30 -41.82 -38.54
C ARG A 651 -28.10 -42.09 -37.61
N THR A 652 -27.16 -41.15 -37.48
CA THR A 652 -25.99 -41.33 -36.61
C THR A 652 -26.28 -40.80 -35.22
N THR A 653 -25.91 -41.56 -34.19
CA THR A 653 -26.03 -41.11 -32.80
C THR A 653 -24.99 -40.03 -32.50
N PHE A 654 -25.26 -39.16 -31.52
CA PHE A 654 -24.35 -38.06 -31.14
C PHE A 654 -22.93 -38.55 -30.80
N LEU A 655 -22.82 -39.72 -30.14
CA LEU A 655 -21.55 -40.37 -29.80
C LEU A 655 -20.80 -40.86 -31.04
N GLU A 656 -21.50 -41.40 -32.04
CA GLU A 656 -20.90 -41.82 -33.31
C GLU A 656 -20.42 -40.62 -34.13
N SER A 657 -21.22 -39.55 -34.22
CA SER A 657 -20.80 -38.30 -34.89
C SER A 657 -19.59 -37.65 -34.18
N THR A 658 -19.50 -37.75 -32.85
CA THR A 658 -18.37 -37.23 -32.07
C THR A 658 -17.10 -38.08 -32.26
N ARG A 659 -17.22 -39.41 -32.23
CA ARG A 659 -16.09 -40.32 -32.52
C ARG A 659 -15.60 -40.17 -33.96
N ALA A 660 -16.51 -40.07 -34.93
CA ALA A 660 -16.18 -39.84 -36.33
C ALA A 660 -15.47 -38.49 -36.53
N LEU A 661 -15.85 -37.46 -35.76
CA LEU A 661 -15.14 -36.18 -35.75
C LEU A 661 -13.71 -36.33 -35.21
N LEU A 662 -13.55 -36.91 -34.02
CA LEU A 662 -12.24 -37.09 -33.42
C LEU A 662 -11.31 -37.97 -34.28
N ALA A 663 -11.85 -38.99 -34.94
CA ALA A 663 -11.10 -39.83 -35.87
C ALA A 663 -10.69 -39.10 -37.16
N ARG A 664 -11.47 -38.10 -37.61
CA ARG A 664 -11.23 -37.38 -38.87
C ARG A 664 -10.37 -36.13 -38.71
N ASP A 665 -10.68 -35.29 -37.71
CA ASP A 665 -10.07 -33.97 -37.53
C ASP A 665 -9.15 -33.92 -36.30
N GLY A 666 -9.03 -35.01 -35.55
CA GLY A 666 -8.30 -35.05 -34.29
C GLY A 666 -8.93 -34.15 -33.20
N PRO A 667 -8.27 -34.02 -32.04
CA PRO A 667 -8.72 -33.16 -30.95
C PRO A 667 -8.76 -31.66 -31.33
N SER A 668 -7.89 -31.21 -32.24
CA SER A 668 -7.86 -29.82 -32.72
C SER A 668 -9.12 -29.44 -33.51
N GLY A 669 -9.80 -30.40 -34.13
CA GLY A 669 -11.08 -30.19 -34.80
C GLY A 669 -12.21 -29.72 -33.88
N LEU A 670 -12.10 -29.95 -32.57
CA LEU A 670 -13.04 -29.44 -31.56
C LEU A 670 -12.87 -27.94 -31.28
N TYR A 671 -11.76 -27.35 -31.71
CA TYR A 671 -11.42 -25.93 -31.56
C TYR A 671 -11.53 -25.13 -32.86
N ALA A 672 -12.14 -25.71 -33.90
CA ALA A 672 -12.33 -25.05 -35.18
C ALA A 672 -13.20 -23.80 -35.05
N GLY A 673 -12.62 -22.62 -35.30
CA GLY A 673 -13.28 -21.31 -35.20
C GLY A 673 -13.01 -20.55 -33.89
N LEU A 674 -12.16 -21.07 -33.00
CA LEU A 674 -11.85 -20.43 -31.71
C LEU A 674 -11.31 -19.01 -31.88
N ASP A 675 -10.45 -18.78 -32.86
CA ASP A 675 -9.86 -17.48 -33.20
C ASP A 675 -10.94 -16.43 -33.51
N SER A 676 -11.90 -16.77 -34.38
CA SER A 676 -13.03 -15.90 -34.69
C SER A 676 -14.00 -15.75 -33.52
N ALA A 677 -14.16 -16.78 -32.70
CA ALA A 677 -15.02 -16.73 -31.53
C ALA A 677 -14.46 -15.80 -30.44
N LEU A 678 -13.15 -15.80 -30.20
CA LEU A 678 -12.50 -14.91 -29.23
C LEU A 678 -12.65 -13.45 -29.65
N VAL A 679 -12.34 -13.12 -30.91
CA VAL A 679 -12.54 -11.76 -31.45
C VAL A 679 -14.02 -11.35 -31.38
N GLY A 680 -14.92 -12.29 -31.74
CA GLY A 680 -16.35 -12.06 -31.67
C GLY A 680 -16.85 -11.76 -30.27
N ILE A 681 -16.39 -12.48 -29.26
CA ILE A 681 -16.77 -12.28 -27.85
C ILE A 681 -16.28 -10.93 -27.34
N THR A 682 -15.02 -10.57 -27.62
CA THR A 682 -14.47 -9.26 -27.21
C THR A 682 -15.29 -8.12 -27.79
N LEU A 683 -15.61 -8.17 -29.09
CA LEU A 683 -16.41 -7.14 -29.74
C LEU A 683 -17.87 -7.15 -29.24
N THR A 684 -18.46 -8.32 -29.03
CA THR A 684 -19.81 -8.47 -28.46
C THR A 684 -19.89 -7.82 -27.07
N ASN A 685 -18.91 -8.03 -26.21
CA ASN A 685 -18.88 -7.40 -24.88
C ASN A 685 -18.71 -5.88 -24.97
N PHE A 686 -17.78 -5.40 -25.80
CA PHE A 686 -17.55 -3.96 -25.98
C PHE A 686 -18.82 -3.25 -26.47
N VAL A 687 -19.45 -3.76 -27.52
CA VAL A 687 -20.68 -3.18 -28.08
C VAL A 687 -21.81 -3.24 -27.05
N TYR A 688 -21.97 -4.36 -26.34
CA TYR A 688 -23.00 -4.47 -25.31
C TYR A 688 -22.85 -3.41 -24.22
N TYR A 689 -21.66 -3.27 -23.62
CA TYR A 689 -21.44 -2.30 -22.54
C TYR A 689 -21.55 -0.86 -23.03
N TYR A 690 -21.03 -0.54 -24.22
CA TYR A 690 -21.15 0.79 -24.80
C TYR A 690 -22.62 1.21 -24.98
N TYR A 691 -23.43 0.36 -25.62
CA TYR A 691 -24.84 0.66 -25.83
C TYR A 691 -25.67 0.55 -24.54
N TYR A 692 -25.24 -0.25 -23.56
CA TYR A 692 -25.86 -0.30 -22.24
C TYR A 692 -25.66 1.00 -21.48
N GLU A 693 -24.43 1.52 -21.40
CA GLU A 693 -24.14 2.81 -20.75
C GLU A 693 -24.78 3.97 -21.50
N TRP A 694 -24.79 3.95 -22.83
CA TRP A 694 -25.50 4.94 -23.64
C TRP A 694 -27.02 4.94 -23.35
N SER A 695 -27.65 3.76 -23.30
CA SER A 695 -29.08 3.62 -22.98
C SER A 695 -29.37 4.04 -21.54
N ARG A 696 -28.50 3.65 -20.60
CA ARG A 696 -28.57 4.02 -19.18
C ARG A 696 -28.46 5.53 -18.99
N ALA A 697 -27.51 6.20 -19.64
CA ALA A 697 -27.35 7.65 -19.59
C ALA A 697 -28.58 8.38 -20.15
N ALA A 698 -29.17 7.86 -21.24
CA ALA A 698 -30.40 8.40 -21.81
C ALA A 698 -31.60 8.28 -20.85
N PHE A 699 -31.77 7.13 -20.18
CA PHE A 699 -32.82 6.94 -19.19
C PHE A 699 -32.61 7.77 -17.91
N LEU A 700 -31.37 7.94 -17.45
CA LEU A 700 -31.05 8.79 -16.30
C LEU A 700 -31.29 10.29 -16.60
N LYS A 701 -30.98 10.75 -17.82
CA LYS A 701 -31.24 12.13 -18.25
C LYS A 701 -32.74 12.46 -18.34
N ALA A 702 -33.58 11.46 -18.56
CA ALA A 702 -35.03 11.60 -18.60
C ALA A 702 -35.69 11.61 -17.20
N ARG A 703 -34.90 11.49 -16.12
CA ARG A 703 -35.42 11.32 -14.75
C ARG A 703 -34.75 12.25 -13.73
N SER A 704 -35.45 12.47 -12.62
CA SER A 704 -34.99 13.26 -11.47
C SER A 704 -34.33 12.41 -10.38
N THR A 705 -34.29 11.09 -10.53
CA THR A 705 -33.76 10.15 -9.52
C THR A 705 -32.44 9.53 -9.96
N PRO A 706 -31.46 9.34 -9.05
CA PRO A 706 -30.10 8.91 -9.40
C PRO A 706 -29.93 7.41 -9.71
N ARG A 707 -31.00 6.59 -9.70
CA ARG A 707 -30.95 5.15 -9.97
C ARG A 707 -32.06 4.70 -10.93
N LEU A 708 -31.73 3.76 -11.81
CA LEU A 708 -32.67 3.08 -12.69
C LEU A 708 -33.52 2.09 -11.90
N SER A 709 -34.81 1.99 -12.23
CA SER A 709 -35.63 0.86 -11.80
C SER A 709 -35.18 -0.42 -12.51
N THR A 710 -35.45 -1.56 -11.89
CA THR A 710 -35.12 -2.88 -12.45
C THR A 710 -35.67 -3.08 -13.87
N LEU A 711 -36.89 -2.59 -14.14
CA LEU A 711 -37.52 -2.70 -15.45
C LEU A 711 -36.83 -1.79 -16.49
N GLU A 712 -36.39 -0.60 -16.11
CA GLU A 712 -35.61 0.30 -16.97
C GLU A 712 -34.21 -0.27 -17.25
N SER A 713 -33.55 -0.87 -16.26
CA SER A 713 -32.28 -1.59 -16.45
C SER A 713 -32.43 -2.78 -17.40
N MET A 714 -33.55 -3.51 -17.32
CA MET A 714 -33.86 -4.60 -18.26
C MET A 714 -34.11 -4.08 -19.68
N LEU A 715 -34.80 -2.95 -19.84
CA LEU A 715 -35.01 -2.31 -21.14
C LEU A 715 -33.70 -1.77 -21.73
N ALA A 716 -32.83 -1.15 -20.91
CA ALA A 716 -31.48 -0.74 -21.32
C ALA A 716 -30.65 -1.95 -21.78
N GLY A 717 -30.70 -3.06 -21.04
CA GLY A 717 -30.08 -4.32 -21.42
C GLY A 717 -30.63 -4.90 -22.73
N ALA A 718 -31.94 -4.78 -22.98
CA ALA A 718 -32.56 -5.24 -24.22
C ALA A 718 -32.18 -4.38 -25.44
N LEU A 719 -32.10 -3.06 -25.29
CA LEU A 719 -31.62 -2.15 -26.33
C LEU A 719 -30.15 -2.43 -26.68
N ALA A 720 -29.32 -2.56 -25.65
CA ALA A 720 -27.90 -2.92 -25.80
C ALA A 720 -27.71 -4.29 -26.46
N GLY A 721 -28.47 -5.29 -26.02
CA GLY A 721 -28.46 -6.63 -26.61
C GLY A 721 -28.88 -6.63 -28.08
N SER A 722 -29.89 -5.82 -28.44
CA SER A 722 -30.36 -5.69 -29.82
C SER A 722 -29.32 -5.04 -30.73
N ALA A 723 -28.69 -3.95 -30.29
CA ALA A 723 -27.59 -3.30 -31.01
C ALA A 723 -26.41 -4.26 -31.20
N THR A 724 -26.07 -5.02 -30.16
CA THR A 724 -25.00 -6.03 -30.18
C THR A 724 -25.29 -7.12 -31.21
N VAL A 725 -26.52 -7.62 -31.27
CA VAL A 725 -26.92 -8.61 -32.28
C VAL A 725 -26.74 -8.05 -33.68
N LEU A 726 -27.22 -6.83 -33.96
CA LEU A 726 -27.13 -6.22 -35.29
C LEU A 726 -25.67 -6.03 -35.75
N LEU A 727 -24.79 -5.60 -34.85
CA LEU A 727 -23.39 -5.30 -35.18
C LEU A 727 -22.50 -6.54 -35.24
N THR A 728 -22.76 -7.55 -34.40
CA THR A 728 -21.86 -8.71 -34.29
C THR A 728 -22.34 -9.96 -35.03
N ASN A 729 -23.56 -9.97 -35.58
CA ASN A 729 -24.08 -11.10 -36.35
C ASN A 729 -23.13 -11.60 -37.46
N PRO A 730 -22.47 -10.72 -38.26
CA PRO A 730 -21.53 -11.16 -39.28
C PRO A 730 -20.43 -12.09 -38.76
N ILE A 731 -19.85 -11.77 -37.59
CA ILE A 731 -18.79 -12.56 -36.97
C ILE A 731 -19.33 -13.94 -36.56
N TRP A 732 -20.52 -13.97 -35.97
CA TRP A 732 -21.15 -15.22 -35.55
C TRP A 732 -21.57 -16.11 -36.73
N VAL A 733 -21.94 -15.54 -37.87
CA VAL A 733 -22.19 -16.30 -39.12
C VAL A 733 -20.90 -16.96 -39.60
N ILE A 734 -19.79 -16.21 -39.66
CA ILE A 734 -18.48 -16.74 -40.07
C ILE A 734 -18.06 -17.86 -39.11
N ASN A 735 -18.10 -17.62 -37.81
CA ASN A 735 -17.73 -18.60 -36.79
C ASN A 735 -18.57 -19.89 -36.90
N THR A 736 -19.90 -19.76 -37.07
CA THR A 736 -20.78 -20.94 -37.21
C THR A 736 -20.43 -21.75 -38.45
N ARG A 737 -20.11 -21.11 -39.57
CA ARG A 737 -19.71 -21.79 -40.81
C ARG A 737 -18.36 -22.47 -40.72
N MET A 738 -17.39 -21.85 -40.03
CA MET A 738 -16.11 -22.49 -39.73
C MET A 738 -16.27 -23.70 -38.81
N THR A 739 -17.07 -23.55 -37.75
CA THR A 739 -17.35 -24.61 -36.76
C THR A 739 -18.03 -25.82 -37.41
N THR A 740 -18.95 -25.59 -38.34
CA THR A 740 -19.81 -26.62 -38.96
C THR A 740 -19.31 -27.13 -40.31
N ARG A 741 -18.14 -26.65 -40.75
CA ARG A 741 -17.55 -27.00 -42.04
C ARG A 741 -17.37 -28.51 -42.16
N LYS A 742 -17.81 -29.04 -43.30
CA LYS A 742 -17.47 -30.39 -43.74
C LYS A 742 -16.20 -30.28 -44.58
N ARG A 743 -15.10 -30.95 -44.19
CA ARG A 743 -13.99 -31.20 -45.12
C ARG A 743 -14.58 -32.00 -46.28
N ALA A 744 -14.45 -31.51 -47.50
CA ALA A 744 -14.76 -32.31 -48.67
C ALA A 744 -13.78 -33.49 -48.65
N ASN A 745 -14.29 -34.72 -48.54
CA ASN A 745 -13.47 -35.87 -48.83
C ASN A 745 -12.96 -35.68 -50.26
N SER A 746 -11.65 -35.79 -50.44
CA SER A 746 -10.95 -35.80 -51.71
C SER A 746 -11.35 -37.05 -52.51
N VAL A 747 -12.61 -37.13 -52.94
CA VAL A 747 -13.05 -38.12 -53.92
C VAL A 747 -12.60 -37.59 -55.28
N GLY A 748 -11.33 -37.84 -55.62
CA GLY A 748 -10.73 -37.44 -56.89
C GLY A 748 -9.30 -36.88 -56.85
N ALA A 749 -8.64 -36.81 -55.69
CA ALA A 749 -7.24 -36.35 -55.64
C ALA A 749 -6.28 -37.50 -56.01
N LEU A 750 -5.42 -37.25 -57.00
CA LEU A 750 -4.31 -38.13 -57.37
C LEU A 750 -3.44 -38.45 -56.13
N PRO A 751 -2.92 -39.69 -55.99
CA PRO A 751 -2.04 -40.05 -54.88
C PRO A 751 -0.78 -39.16 -54.92
N GLY A 752 -0.60 -38.31 -53.90
CA GLY A 752 0.56 -37.41 -53.76
C GLY A 752 0.25 -35.90 -53.74
N ALA A 753 -1.01 -35.46 -53.93
CA ALA A 753 -1.35 -34.04 -53.80
C ALA A 753 -1.48 -33.62 -52.31
N PRO A 754 -0.89 -32.49 -51.88
CA PRO A 754 -1.01 -32.01 -50.50
C PRO A 754 -2.47 -31.69 -50.16
N GLU A 755 -2.94 -32.14 -48.98
CA GLU A 755 -4.30 -31.86 -48.52
C GLU A 755 -4.57 -30.34 -48.48
N PRO A 756 -5.71 -29.86 -49.01
CA PRO A 756 -6.05 -28.45 -48.94
C PRO A 756 -6.20 -28.00 -47.48
N LYS A 757 -5.32 -27.06 -47.06
CA LYS A 757 -5.39 -26.40 -45.75
C LYS A 757 -6.74 -25.72 -45.57
N ALA A 758 -7.25 -25.72 -44.34
CA ALA A 758 -8.49 -25.02 -44.03
C ALA A 758 -8.33 -23.52 -44.33
N PRO A 759 -9.29 -22.86 -45.00
CA PRO A 759 -9.25 -21.42 -45.20
C PRO A 759 -9.33 -20.74 -43.83
N SER A 760 -8.55 -19.68 -43.68
CA SER A 760 -8.57 -18.83 -42.49
C SER A 760 -9.92 -18.13 -42.32
N THR A 761 -10.14 -17.49 -41.17
CA THR A 761 -11.32 -16.65 -40.91
C THR A 761 -11.57 -15.62 -42.01
N VAL A 762 -10.51 -14.96 -42.49
CA VAL A 762 -10.56 -14.01 -43.62
C VAL A 762 -10.86 -14.72 -44.93
N GLY A 763 -10.28 -15.89 -45.17
CA GLY A 763 -10.59 -16.71 -46.35
C GLY A 763 -12.06 -17.15 -46.40
N THR A 764 -12.64 -17.49 -45.25
CA THR A 764 -14.06 -17.85 -45.12
C THR A 764 -14.96 -16.64 -45.36
N LEU A 765 -14.59 -15.45 -44.83
CA LEU A 765 -15.31 -14.20 -45.10
C LEU A 765 -15.31 -13.85 -46.59
N LEU A 766 -14.15 -13.89 -47.25
CA LEU A 766 -14.03 -13.59 -48.68
C LEU A 766 -14.80 -14.59 -49.54
N ALA A 767 -14.78 -15.87 -49.19
CA ALA A 767 -15.59 -16.90 -49.84
C ALA A 767 -17.10 -16.60 -49.68
N LEU A 768 -17.56 -16.21 -48.49
CA LEU A 768 -18.96 -15.86 -48.24
C LEU A 768 -19.41 -14.64 -49.05
N LEU A 769 -18.60 -13.58 -49.06
CA LEU A 769 -18.89 -12.37 -49.82
C LEU A 769 -18.94 -12.63 -51.32
N LYS A 770 -18.04 -13.47 -51.84
CA LYS A 770 -17.98 -13.84 -53.26
C LYS A 770 -19.10 -14.79 -53.67
N GLU A 771 -19.39 -15.81 -52.85
CA GLU A 771 -20.30 -16.90 -53.22
C GLU A 771 -21.75 -16.64 -52.84
N GLU A 772 -22.04 -15.91 -51.76
CA GLU A 772 -23.41 -15.72 -51.24
C GLU A 772 -23.84 -14.25 -51.13
N GLY A 773 -22.87 -13.33 -51.14
CA GLY A 773 -23.08 -11.88 -51.07
C GLY A 773 -23.16 -11.35 -49.63
N PRO A 774 -23.11 -10.02 -49.45
CA PRO A 774 -23.00 -9.39 -48.13
C PRO A 774 -24.22 -9.61 -47.23
N LEU A 775 -25.42 -9.78 -47.80
CA LEU A 775 -26.64 -10.06 -47.05
C LEU A 775 -26.60 -11.41 -46.32
N ALA A 776 -25.75 -12.35 -46.75
CA ALA A 776 -25.59 -13.64 -46.09
C ALA A 776 -25.04 -13.50 -44.66
N LEU A 777 -24.27 -12.45 -44.37
CA LEU A 777 -23.71 -12.15 -43.04
C LEU A 777 -24.78 -11.74 -42.01
N PHE A 778 -25.98 -11.38 -42.46
CA PHE A 778 -27.12 -11.05 -41.60
C PHE A 778 -28.16 -12.18 -41.55
N SER A 779 -27.83 -13.36 -42.08
CA SER A 779 -28.67 -14.55 -41.93
C SER A 779 -28.79 -14.89 -40.43
N GLY A 780 -30.01 -15.14 -39.95
CA GLY A 780 -30.27 -15.50 -38.55
C GLY A 780 -30.38 -14.33 -37.57
N VAL A 781 -30.36 -13.06 -38.02
CA VAL A 781 -30.56 -11.89 -37.14
C VAL A 781 -31.90 -11.91 -36.41
N LEU A 782 -33.00 -12.27 -37.09
CA LEU A 782 -34.34 -12.31 -36.48
C LEU A 782 -34.42 -13.27 -35.27
N PRO A 783 -34.06 -14.56 -35.39
CA PRO A 783 -34.04 -15.43 -34.21
C PRO A 783 -33.01 -14.96 -33.18
N ALA A 784 -31.89 -14.33 -33.58
CA ALA A 784 -30.92 -13.78 -32.65
C ALA A 784 -31.46 -12.61 -31.81
N LEU A 785 -32.33 -11.76 -32.38
CA LEU A 785 -33.00 -10.68 -31.65
C LEU A 785 -34.00 -11.22 -30.62
N VAL A 786 -34.73 -12.29 -30.96
CA VAL A 786 -35.62 -12.96 -29.99
C VAL A 786 -34.82 -13.48 -28.78
N LEU A 787 -33.59 -13.95 -29.00
CA LEU A 787 -32.72 -14.44 -27.92
C LEU A 787 -32.28 -13.36 -26.92
N VAL A 788 -32.46 -12.07 -27.22
CA VAL A 788 -32.20 -10.97 -26.27
C VAL A 788 -33.13 -11.05 -25.05
N ILE A 789 -34.25 -11.77 -25.13
CA ILE A 789 -35.14 -12.01 -23.99
C ILE A 789 -34.58 -13.02 -22.97
N ASN A 790 -33.55 -13.79 -23.33
CA ASN A 790 -33.04 -14.86 -22.47
C ASN A 790 -32.57 -14.37 -21.08
N PRO A 791 -31.77 -13.29 -20.96
CA PRO A 791 -31.40 -12.73 -19.65
C PRO A 791 -32.61 -12.19 -18.85
N ILE A 792 -33.62 -11.65 -19.54
CA ILE A 792 -34.87 -11.19 -18.92
C ILE A 792 -35.58 -12.35 -18.23
N LEU A 793 -35.77 -13.47 -18.95
CA LEU A 793 -36.39 -14.67 -18.39
C LEU A 793 -35.59 -15.26 -17.22
N GLN A 794 -34.26 -15.30 -17.35
CA GLN A 794 -33.38 -15.79 -16.29
C GLN A 794 -33.54 -14.94 -15.03
N TYR A 795 -33.49 -13.61 -15.15
CA TYR A 795 -33.59 -12.70 -14.02
C TYR A 795 -34.97 -12.72 -13.38
N THR A 796 -36.05 -12.66 -14.17
CA THR A 796 -37.42 -12.74 -13.64
C THR A 796 -37.62 -14.02 -12.85
N LEU A 797 -37.13 -15.16 -13.36
CA LEU A 797 -37.23 -16.43 -12.65
C LEU A 797 -36.36 -16.46 -11.39
N PHE A 798 -35.14 -15.92 -11.44
CA PHE A 798 -34.28 -15.78 -10.28
C PHE A 798 -34.97 -14.98 -9.17
N GLU A 799 -35.56 -13.82 -9.48
CA GLU A 799 -36.26 -12.97 -8.50
C GLU A 799 -37.49 -13.68 -7.90
N GLN A 800 -38.31 -14.33 -8.72
CA GLN A 800 -39.48 -15.08 -8.21
C GLN A 800 -39.05 -16.21 -7.27
N LEU A 801 -38.01 -16.96 -7.64
CA LEU A 801 -37.50 -18.05 -6.81
C LEU A 801 -36.81 -17.53 -5.54
N ARG A 802 -36.04 -16.45 -5.66
CA ARG A 802 -35.37 -15.79 -4.54
C ARG A 802 -36.39 -15.31 -3.51
N ASN A 803 -37.44 -14.62 -3.95
CA ASN A 803 -38.53 -14.15 -3.08
C ASN A 803 -39.24 -15.30 -2.35
N VAL A 804 -39.39 -16.46 -3.00
CA VAL A 804 -39.97 -17.66 -2.36
C VAL A 804 -39.02 -18.26 -1.30
N VAL A 805 -37.72 -18.27 -1.56
CA VAL A 805 -36.71 -18.80 -0.64
C VAL A 805 -36.48 -17.85 0.54
N GLU A 806 -36.41 -16.55 0.31
CA GLU A 806 -36.23 -15.51 1.35
C GLU A 806 -37.36 -15.51 2.37
N ARG A 807 -38.60 -15.89 1.98
CA ARG A 807 -39.72 -16.10 2.92
C ARG A 807 -39.50 -17.25 3.91
N ARG A 808 -38.53 -18.15 3.67
CA ARG A 808 -38.27 -19.33 4.51
C ARG A 808 -36.86 -19.37 5.12
N ARG A 809 -35.86 -18.73 4.50
CA ARG A 809 -34.46 -18.71 4.96
C ARG A 809 -33.66 -17.59 4.28
N LYS A 810 -32.58 -17.13 4.91
CA LYS A 810 -31.62 -16.21 4.28
C LYS A 810 -30.93 -16.87 3.07
N VAL A 811 -30.79 -16.15 1.97
CA VAL A 811 -30.16 -16.63 0.73
C VAL A 811 -28.65 -16.45 0.84
N THR A 812 -27.91 -17.56 0.95
CA THR A 812 -26.45 -17.56 0.90
C THR A 812 -25.94 -17.40 -0.54
N PRO A 813 -24.67 -17.03 -0.77
CA PRO A 813 -24.08 -16.92 -2.11
C PRO A 813 -24.23 -18.22 -2.93
N PHE A 814 -24.10 -19.37 -2.29
CA PHE A 814 -24.31 -20.67 -2.92
C PHE A 814 -25.77 -20.91 -3.33
N ILE A 815 -26.73 -20.52 -2.49
CA ILE A 815 -28.16 -20.62 -2.84
C ILE A 815 -28.49 -19.66 -4.00
N ALA A 816 -27.97 -18.43 -3.97
CA ALA A 816 -28.14 -17.48 -5.07
C ALA A 816 -27.56 -18.03 -6.39
N PHE A 817 -26.39 -18.67 -6.34
CA PHE A 817 -25.80 -19.36 -7.49
C PHE A 817 -26.72 -20.45 -8.04
N LEU A 818 -27.24 -21.33 -7.19
CA LEU A 818 -28.15 -22.40 -7.61
C LEU A 818 -29.45 -21.87 -8.22
N LEU A 819 -30.02 -20.81 -7.63
CA LEU A 819 -31.21 -20.15 -8.17
C LEU A 819 -30.92 -19.50 -9.53
N GLY A 820 -29.75 -18.86 -9.68
CA GLY A 820 -29.30 -18.28 -10.94
C GLY A 820 -29.05 -19.35 -12.02
N ALA A 821 -28.45 -20.47 -11.65
CA ALA A 821 -28.22 -21.62 -12.53
C ALA A 821 -29.54 -22.24 -13.01
N LEU A 822 -30.50 -22.45 -12.09
CA LEU A 822 -31.84 -22.92 -12.43
C LEU A 822 -32.57 -21.93 -13.34
N GLY A 823 -32.47 -20.63 -13.05
CA GLY A 823 -32.99 -19.55 -13.89
C GLY A 823 -32.45 -19.63 -15.32
N LYS A 824 -31.14 -19.81 -15.46
CA LYS A 824 -30.45 -19.92 -16.75
C LYS A 824 -30.85 -21.19 -17.51
N LEU A 825 -31.03 -22.32 -16.81
CA LEU A 825 -31.46 -23.58 -17.43
C LEU A 825 -32.87 -23.47 -18.01
N VAL A 826 -33.82 -22.92 -17.26
CA VAL A 826 -35.20 -22.74 -17.73
C VAL A 826 -35.25 -21.73 -18.88
N ALA A 827 -34.60 -20.57 -18.74
CA ALA A 827 -34.53 -19.56 -19.80
C ALA A 827 -33.92 -20.12 -21.09
N THR A 828 -32.81 -20.86 -20.97
CA THR A 828 -32.16 -21.52 -22.11
C THR A 828 -33.04 -22.59 -22.73
N SER A 829 -33.77 -23.38 -21.94
CA SER A 829 -34.69 -24.40 -22.45
C SER A 829 -35.84 -23.79 -23.25
N VAL A 830 -36.45 -22.72 -22.74
CA VAL A 830 -37.54 -22.00 -23.42
C VAL A 830 -37.06 -21.34 -24.72
N THR A 831 -35.85 -20.79 -24.72
CA THR A 831 -35.29 -20.07 -25.88
C THR A 831 -34.52 -20.99 -26.85
N TYR A 832 -34.29 -22.25 -26.49
CA TYR A 832 -33.51 -23.22 -27.26
C TYR A 832 -33.98 -23.42 -28.71
N PRO A 833 -35.30 -23.47 -29.01
CA PRO A 833 -35.77 -23.57 -30.39
C PRO A 833 -35.24 -22.44 -31.30
N TYR A 834 -35.13 -21.22 -30.77
CA TYR A 834 -34.57 -20.07 -31.49
C TYR A 834 -33.04 -20.14 -31.62
N ILE A 835 -32.35 -20.77 -30.67
CA ILE A 835 -30.90 -21.06 -30.78
C ILE A 835 -30.64 -22.01 -31.95
N THR A 836 -31.40 -23.11 -32.03
CA THR A 836 -31.29 -24.08 -33.13
C THR A 836 -31.63 -23.43 -34.48
N LEU A 837 -32.67 -22.59 -34.51
CA LEU A 837 -33.08 -21.88 -35.71
C LEU A 837 -32.00 -20.89 -36.19
N LYS A 838 -31.40 -20.12 -35.27
CA LYS A 838 -30.26 -19.22 -35.55
C LYS A 838 -29.11 -20.00 -36.19
N SER A 839 -28.65 -21.07 -35.56
CA SER A 839 -27.51 -21.88 -36.05
C SER A 839 -27.77 -22.47 -37.44
N ARG A 840 -28.99 -22.94 -37.72
CA ARG A 840 -29.34 -23.47 -39.06
C ARG A 840 -29.41 -22.38 -40.12
N MET A 841 -29.90 -21.19 -39.77
CA MET A 841 -29.95 -20.05 -40.69
C MET A 841 -28.54 -19.50 -40.99
N HIS A 842 -27.61 -19.55 -40.04
CA HIS A 842 -26.21 -19.17 -40.29
C HIS A 842 -25.51 -20.04 -41.35
N VAL A 843 -25.91 -21.31 -41.47
CA VAL A 843 -25.30 -22.29 -42.39
C VAL A 843 -26.10 -22.46 -43.69
N ALA A 844 -27.26 -21.80 -43.83
CA ALA A 844 -28.08 -21.86 -45.03
C ALA A 844 -27.40 -21.12 -46.20
N GLY A 845 -26.97 -21.87 -47.23
CA GLY A 845 -26.33 -21.33 -48.43
C GLY A 845 -27.26 -21.18 -49.64
N ARG A 846 -26.71 -20.67 -50.76
CA ARG A 846 -27.43 -20.25 -51.98
C ARG A 846 -28.27 -21.31 -52.71
N GLY A 847 -28.19 -22.59 -52.31
CA GLY A 847 -28.94 -23.72 -52.90
C GLY A 847 -30.21 -24.13 -52.15
N GLY A 848 -30.55 -23.48 -51.04
CA GLY A 848 -31.83 -23.68 -50.32
C GLY A 848 -32.71 -22.44 -50.43
N ASP A 849 -34.04 -22.63 -50.47
CA ASP A 849 -35.01 -21.53 -50.46
C ASP A 849 -34.65 -20.51 -49.35
N LYS A 850 -34.64 -19.23 -49.69
CA LYS A 850 -34.49 -18.12 -48.72
C LYS A 850 -35.77 -18.05 -47.88
N GLU A 851 -35.86 -18.91 -46.88
CA GLU A 851 -37.05 -19.03 -46.05
C GLU A 851 -36.97 -18.11 -44.84
N GLY A 852 -38.06 -17.39 -44.57
CA GLY A 852 -38.21 -16.62 -43.34
C GLY A 852 -38.25 -17.51 -42.10
N MET A 853 -38.01 -16.92 -40.93
CA MET A 853 -37.94 -17.59 -39.62
C MET A 853 -39.10 -18.57 -39.38
N GLY A 854 -40.35 -18.16 -39.67
CA GLY A 854 -41.54 -19.00 -39.47
C GLY A 854 -41.62 -20.22 -40.40
N LYS A 855 -41.25 -20.05 -41.68
CA LYS A 855 -41.23 -21.16 -42.66
C LYS A 855 -40.11 -22.16 -42.32
N ALA A 856 -38.94 -21.66 -41.90
CA ALA A 856 -37.84 -22.50 -41.43
C ALA A 856 -38.20 -23.27 -40.14
N MET A 857 -38.88 -22.63 -39.18
CA MET A 857 -39.40 -23.31 -37.97
C MET A 857 -40.41 -24.40 -38.32
N SER A 858 -41.40 -24.09 -39.17
CA SER A 858 -42.41 -25.04 -39.63
C SER A 858 -41.80 -26.23 -40.37
N ARG A 859 -40.79 -25.98 -41.21
CA ARG A 859 -40.04 -27.02 -41.92
C ARG A 859 -39.34 -27.98 -40.95
N ILE A 860 -38.65 -27.47 -39.92
CA ILE A 860 -37.97 -28.31 -38.93
C ILE A 860 -38.99 -29.18 -38.18
N ILE A 861 -40.11 -28.61 -37.75
CA ILE A 861 -41.16 -29.35 -37.04
C ILE A 861 -41.77 -30.43 -37.94
N ARG A 862 -42.01 -30.13 -39.23
CA ARG A 862 -42.60 -31.08 -40.18
C ARG A 862 -41.63 -32.20 -40.57
N GLU A 863 -40.35 -31.90 -40.73
CA GLU A 863 -39.35 -32.86 -41.23
C GLU A 863 -38.63 -33.64 -40.14
N GLU A 864 -38.47 -33.05 -38.95
CA GLU A 864 -37.67 -33.62 -37.85
C GLU A 864 -38.45 -33.72 -36.52
N GLY A 865 -39.69 -33.24 -36.48
CA GLY A 865 -40.50 -33.19 -35.27
C GLY A 865 -40.02 -32.14 -34.27
N TRP A 866 -40.70 -32.08 -33.13
CA TRP A 866 -40.33 -31.18 -32.02
C TRP A 866 -38.94 -31.48 -31.45
N ALA A 867 -38.49 -32.75 -31.49
CA ALA A 867 -37.15 -33.15 -31.09
C ALA A 867 -36.04 -32.49 -31.96
N GLY A 868 -36.32 -32.19 -33.23
CA GLY A 868 -35.37 -31.49 -34.11
C GLY A 868 -35.00 -30.08 -33.61
N LEU A 869 -35.91 -29.39 -32.91
CA LEU A 869 -35.66 -28.07 -32.33
C LEU A 869 -34.75 -28.11 -31.10
N TYR A 870 -34.66 -29.25 -30.41
CA TYR A 870 -33.88 -29.44 -29.18
C TYR A 870 -32.57 -30.19 -29.40
N ARG A 871 -32.18 -30.42 -30.67
CA ARG A 871 -30.94 -31.13 -30.99
C ARG A 871 -29.72 -30.35 -30.51
N GLY A 872 -28.81 -31.04 -29.80
CA GLY A 872 -27.62 -30.43 -29.19
C GLY A 872 -27.84 -29.81 -27.80
N ILE A 873 -29.03 -29.94 -27.20
CA ILE A 873 -29.32 -29.32 -25.89
C ILE A 873 -28.45 -29.88 -24.77
N GLY A 874 -28.16 -31.18 -24.77
CA GLY A 874 -27.31 -31.82 -23.77
C GLY A 874 -25.93 -31.17 -23.67
N PRO A 875 -25.11 -31.18 -24.74
CA PRO A 875 -23.81 -30.50 -24.74
C PRO A 875 -23.91 -29.01 -24.43
N LYS A 876 -24.99 -28.32 -24.85
CA LYS A 876 -25.17 -26.89 -24.58
C LYS A 876 -25.47 -26.60 -23.11
N VAL A 877 -26.29 -27.42 -22.46
CA VAL A 877 -26.63 -27.30 -21.04
C VAL A 877 -25.41 -27.64 -20.19
N THR A 878 -24.71 -28.74 -20.49
CA THR A 878 -23.46 -29.10 -19.82
C THR A 878 -22.42 -28.00 -19.97
N GLN A 879 -22.28 -27.43 -21.17
CA GLN A 879 -21.43 -26.26 -21.41
C GLN A 879 -21.82 -25.09 -20.50
N SER A 880 -23.10 -24.73 -20.46
CA SER A 880 -23.58 -23.59 -19.68
C SER A 880 -23.28 -23.71 -18.18
N VAL A 881 -23.45 -24.91 -17.63
CA VAL A 881 -23.16 -25.22 -16.21
C VAL A 881 -21.65 -25.20 -15.94
N LEU A 882 -20.85 -25.87 -16.79
CA LEU A 882 -19.40 -25.91 -16.63
C LEU A 882 -18.75 -24.54 -16.81
N THR A 883 -19.20 -23.75 -17.79
CA THR A 883 -18.71 -22.38 -17.97
C THR A 883 -19.01 -21.52 -16.74
N ALA A 884 -20.15 -21.69 -16.08
CA ALA A 884 -20.45 -20.96 -14.85
C ALA A 884 -19.52 -21.40 -13.70
N ALA A 885 -19.34 -22.72 -13.51
CA ALA A 885 -18.47 -23.25 -12.47
C ALA A 885 -17.00 -22.81 -12.66
N PHE A 886 -16.49 -22.92 -13.88
CA PHE A 886 -15.14 -22.49 -14.23
C PHE A 886 -14.97 -20.98 -14.14
N LEU A 887 -15.99 -20.19 -14.51
CA LEU A 887 -15.92 -18.74 -14.41
C LEU A 887 -15.72 -18.31 -12.96
N PHE A 888 -16.44 -18.91 -12.02
CA PHE A 888 -16.26 -18.63 -10.59
C PHE A 888 -14.87 -19.07 -10.11
N ALA A 889 -14.46 -20.31 -10.40
CA ALA A 889 -13.14 -20.82 -9.98
C ALA A 889 -11.97 -19.98 -10.53
N PHE A 890 -12.01 -19.61 -11.81
CA PHE A 890 -10.98 -18.78 -12.42
C PHE A 890 -11.07 -17.32 -12.00
N LYS A 891 -12.27 -16.78 -11.81
CA LYS A 891 -12.43 -15.41 -11.30
C LYS A 891 -11.79 -15.29 -9.92
N ASP A 892 -12.05 -16.22 -9.01
CA ASP A 892 -11.51 -16.18 -7.65
C ASP A 892 -9.98 -16.34 -7.65
N ALA A 893 -9.45 -17.26 -8.45
CA ALA A 893 -8.00 -17.46 -8.60
C ALA A 893 -7.30 -16.26 -9.27
N LEU A 894 -7.88 -15.71 -10.35
CA LEU A 894 -7.32 -14.56 -11.06
C LEU A 894 -7.44 -13.28 -10.23
N TYR A 895 -8.51 -13.12 -9.44
CA TYR A 895 -8.67 -12.01 -8.52
C TYR A 895 -7.59 -12.05 -7.43
N ALA A 896 -7.39 -13.20 -6.78
CA ALA A 896 -6.32 -13.38 -5.80
C ALA A 896 -4.92 -13.10 -6.39
N GLN A 897 -4.66 -13.57 -7.61
CA GLN A 897 -3.39 -13.28 -8.30
C GLN A 897 -3.25 -11.82 -8.74
N THR A 898 -4.31 -11.14 -9.17
CA THR A 898 -4.23 -9.71 -9.53
C THR A 898 -4.03 -8.85 -8.30
N VAL A 899 -4.60 -9.21 -7.16
CA VAL A 899 -4.33 -8.55 -5.88
C VAL A 899 -2.87 -8.77 -5.45
N LEU A 900 -2.36 -10.00 -5.48
CA LEU A 900 -0.95 -10.32 -5.17
C LEU A 900 0.05 -9.65 -6.12
N LEU A 901 -0.23 -9.63 -7.42
CA LEU A 901 0.62 -8.97 -8.41
C LEU A 901 0.57 -7.44 -8.28
N ARG A 902 -0.56 -6.87 -7.86
CA ARG A 902 -0.66 -5.45 -7.52
C ARG A 902 0.10 -5.13 -6.25
N GLN A 903 0.00 -5.96 -5.21
CA GLN A 903 0.82 -5.82 -4.02
C GLN A 903 2.30 -5.92 -4.36
N LYS A 904 2.70 -6.88 -5.20
CA LYS A 904 4.09 -6.98 -5.68
C LYS A 904 4.51 -5.84 -6.60
N ALA A 905 3.61 -5.30 -7.43
CA ALA A 905 3.90 -4.16 -8.30
C ALA A 905 3.93 -2.84 -7.54
N ALA A 906 3.11 -2.70 -6.49
CA ALA A 906 3.16 -1.61 -5.53
C ALA A 906 4.43 -1.73 -4.70
N LEU A 907 4.76 -2.90 -4.15
CA LEU A 907 6.05 -3.18 -3.51
C LEU A 907 7.24 -2.93 -4.44
N LYS A 908 7.09 -3.15 -5.74
CA LYS A 908 8.13 -2.88 -6.76
C LYS A 908 8.12 -1.43 -7.27
N ALA A 909 7.06 -0.67 -7.03
CA ALA A 909 6.95 0.77 -7.26
C ALA A 909 7.19 1.58 -5.97
N ILE A 910 7.32 0.88 -4.84
CA ILE A 910 7.82 1.35 -3.55
C ILE A 910 9.31 0.99 -3.43
N ALA A 911 9.74 -0.13 -4.03
CA ALA A 911 11.15 -0.52 -4.18
C ALA A 911 11.81 0.00 -5.47
N LYS A 912 11.18 0.94 -6.18
CA LYS A 912 11.71 1.65 -7.35
C LYS A 912 11.26 3.08 -7.23
#